data_AF-A1RZQ3-F1
#
_entry.id   AF-A1RZQ3-F1
#
_cell.length_a   1.000
_cell.length_b   1.000
_cell.length_c   1.000
_cell.angle_alpha   90.00
_cell.angle_beta   90.00
_cell.angle_gamma   90.00
#
_symmetry.space_group_name_H-M   'P 1'
#
loop_
_entity.id
_entity.type
_entity.pdbx_description
1 polymer ?
#
loop_
_entity_poly.entity_id
_entity_poly.type
_entity_poly.pdbx_seq_one_letter_code
_entity_poly.pdbx_strand_id
1 'polypeptide(L)'
;MLVSRWLFRVGLVAVVLLLLVARCVRAERVSLLPRSISYYSIRVSAAPAYVVLVSHQPWPAVAYLATAEECEHFLARGGSDIEVLRVVSVPGYGVVSLRIDSPGSYYVFFYSDERLYVYVRYYGLPAGLASYPDVAVNTSMVLGFFNVSAASAKSYSSRAAEADAWSLQLNAVVEVSLAGGRKQYYWVQNMVGGIEGTRSYENKTEKAIMYQVWNNIWNNTGRLSLLSDERISGCGGVYRDRDEYYYACVYTYSPCDLPLAGFLVVRAYASNGAVHVDFGYVTAQSGDYRPAIITWYDNVTIRTNPPAVGAGIVATSSYLNGRGLPLNVELVFCGFCCSEHATFSELEARLTLAYWRGGGWAPFPNLYSFGVSTNETATNVAVRYADGFAVVERGALSPAKLAERPRLPALPMTSVRYCSMLTGECSVRYVYSPVTLAEKASVVYDGNRTRYVLLGYYVDGRFTEDPPTITPSSSWFTHYEVRSSYKAQHFVVVSSPLPVTVNGTRTTRYAGWLDAGSSIVVEVPDRVVLENGTLFTPLSSGGVFRVDSPVTVEVAWQPYYLVTVTSQYPVLVNGERTERYSRYLAPGTQLEVKAEPVPLYGGLVTMDPNASSIRLLVTAPVTLSVSYSPNYTRLVAVAAVATVLVAVAVARRRRRFEAFYEPPLDELLAA
;
A
#
# COMPACT_ATOMS: atom_id res chain seq x y z
N MET A 1 35.54 80.46 38.59
CA MET A 1 36.40 80.39 37.38
C MET A 1 36.61 78.97 36.82
N LEU A 2 36.24 77.89 37.54
CA LEU A 2 36.34 76.50 37.03
C LEU A 2 35.12 76.02 36.21
N VAL A 3 33.93 76.57 36.43
CA VAL A 3 32.69 76.12 35.76
C VAL A 3 32.63 76.58 34.29
N SER A 4 33.20 77.75 33.94
CA SER A 4 33.18 78.24 32.55
C SER A 4 34.13 77.47 31.63
N ARG A 5 35.25 76.95 32.15
CA ARG A 5 36.17 76.12 31.36
C ARG A 5 35.61 74.73 31.04
N TRP A 6 34.74 74.20 31.89
CA TRP A 6 34.08 72.92 31.67
C TRP A 6 32.96 73.04 30.63
N LEU A 7 32.11 74.07 30.73
CA LEU A 7 31.07 74.35 29.74
C LEU A 7 31.65 74.65 28.35
N PHE A 8 32.79 75.34 28.28
CA PHE A 8 33.45 75.60 26.99
C PHE A 8 34.04 74.33 26.35
N ARG A 9 34.58 73.40 27.15
CA ARG A 9 35.12 72.12 26.65
C ARG A 9 34.01 71.16 26.22
N VAL A 10 32.91 71.09 26.96
CA VAL A 10 31.75 70.26 26.57
C VAL A 10 31.05 70.84 25.34
N GLY A 11 30.92 72.17 25.25
CA GLY A 11 30.39 72.84 24.06
C GLY A 11 31.27 72.62 22.82
N LEU A 12 32.59 72.69 22.95
CA LEU A 12 33.51 72.46 21.84
C LEU A 12 33.48 71.01 21.36
N VAL A 13 33.43 70.04 22.29
CA VAL A 13 33.32 68.61 21.94
C VAL A 13 31.98 68.31 21.29
N ALA A 14 30.88 68.89 21.76
CA ALA A 14 29.56 68.76 21.14
C ALA A 14 29.50 69.37 19.73
N VAL A 15 30.15 70.53 19.52
CA VAL A 15 30.24 71.15 18.19
C VAL A 15 31.14 70.34 17.25
N VAL A 16 32.25 69.78 17.73
CA VAL A 16 33.11 68.90 16.94
C VAL A 16 32.41 67.58 16.61
N LEU A 17 31.64 67.00 17.54
CA LEU A 17 30.79 65.84 17.27
C LEU A 17 29.65 66.16 16.30
N LEU A 18 29.00 67.32 16.42
CA LEU A 18 27.98 67.77 15.47
C LEU A 18 28.58 68.08 14.09
N LEU A 19 29.83 68.54 14.01
CA LEU A 19 30.56 68.74 12.75
C LEU A 19 31.08 67.43 12.17
N LEU A 20 31.40 66.43 12.99
CA LEU A 20 31.74 65.07 12.56
C LEU A 20 30.50 64.31 12.10
N VAL A 21 29.38 64.41 12.83
CA VAL A 21 28.07 63.90 12.40
C VAL A 21 27.59 64.65 11.16
N ALA A 22 27.76 65.97 11.06
CA ALA A 22 27.47 66.72 9.84
C ALA A 22 28.46 66.43 8.69
N ARG A 23 29.67 65.93 8.98
CA ARG A 23 30.59 65.38 7.97
C ARG A 23 30.27 63.94 7.57
N CYS A 24 29.66 63.15 8.45
CA CYS A 24 29.11 61.83 8.12
C CYS A 24 27.72 61.92 7.46
N VAL A 25 26.96 63.00 7.72
CA VAL A 25 25.64 63.30 7.16
C VAL A 25 25.70 64.26 5.96
N ARG A 26 26.85 64.91 5.71
CA ARG A 26 27.35 65.08 4.35
C ARG A 26 27.75 63.70 3.86
N ALA A 27 26.71 62.90 3.61
CA ALA A 27 26.72 61.94 2.55
C ALA A 27 27.53 62.58 1.43
N GLU A 28 28.59 61.90 1.02
CA GLU A 28 28.96 61.89 -0.38
C GLU A 28 27.65 61.75 -1.18
N ARG A 29 27.05 62.88 -1.53
CA ARG A 29 26.58 63.10 -2.89
C ARG A 29 27.85 63.14 -3.74
N VAL A 30 28.56 62.02 -3.77
CA VAL A 30 29.21 61.58 -4.98
C VAL A 30 28.03 61.40 -5.92
N SER A 31 27.74 62.48 -6.63
CA SER A 31 27.02 62.45 -7.89
C SER A 31 27.88 61.61 -8.84
N LEU A 32 27.90 60.29 -8.63
CA LEU A 32 27.98 59.37 -9.74
C LEU A 32 26.61 59.41 -10.39
N LEU A 33 26.31 60.54 -11.08
CA LEU A 33 25.50 60.41 -12.28
C LEU A 33 26.27 59.37 -13.10
N PRO A 34 25.69 58.19 -13.38
CA PRO A 34 26.41 57.21 -14.18
C PRO A 34 26.73 57.86 -15.52
N ARG A 35 27.93 57.56 -16.02
CA ARG A 35 28.49 58.22 -17.19
C ARG A 35 27.74 57.89 -18.49
N SER A 36 26.78 56.97 -18.45
CA SER A 36 25.83 56.70 -19.54
C SER A 36 24.44 56.32 -19.04
N ILE A 37 23.42 56.99 -19.57
CA ILE A 37 22.02 56.55 -19.49
C ILE A 37 21.77 55.62 -20.67
N SER A 38 21.42 54.37 -20.38
CA SER A 38 20.89 53.45 -21.38
C SER A 38 19.37 53.44 -21.30
N TYR A 39 18.71 53.36 -22.45
CA TYR A 39 17.26 53.22 -22.50
C TYR A 39 16.81 52.21 -23.55
N TYR A 40 15.70 51.53 -23.27
CA TYR A 40 14.98 50.70 -24.23
C TYR A 40 13.64 51.36 -24.55
N SER A 41 13.37 51.59 -25.84
CA SER A 41 12.03 51.92 -26.30
C SER A 41 11.21 50.64 -26.40
N ILE A 42 10.05 50.64 -25.76
CA ILE A 42 9.13 49.52 -25.69
C ILE A 42 7.79 49.97 -26.24
N ARG A 43 7.32 49.31 -27.30
CA ARG A 43 5.94 49.46 -27.77
C ARG A 43 5.11 48.32 -27.21
N VAL A 44 4.12 48.64 -26.39
CA VAL A 44 3.13 47.69 -25.86
C VAL A 44 1.89 47.73 -26.72
N SER A 45 1.64 46.67 -27.49
CA SER A 45 0.47 46.54 -28.36
C SER A 45 -0.80 46.05 -27.65
N ALA A 46 -0.64 45.32 -26.54
CA ALA A 46 -1.73 44.76 -25.75
C ALA A 46 -1.38 44.78 -24.25
N ALA A 47 -2.39 44.87 -23.40
CA ALA A 47 -2.25 44.87 -21.95
C ALA A 47 -3.12 43.76 -21.30
N PRO A 48 -2.72 43.22 -20.12
CA PRO A 48 -1.49 43.55 -19.41
C PRO A 48 -0.25 43.04 -20.16
N ALA A 49 0.84 43.80 -20.06
CA ALA A 49 2.16 43.39 -20.55
C ALA A 49 3.16 43.39 -19.40
N TYR A 50 4.18 42.55 -19.51
CA TYR A 50 5.22 42.37 -18.50
C TYR A 50 6.57 42.66 -19.14
N VAL A 51 7.22 43.71 -18.64
CA VAL A 51 8.60 44.03 -18.99
C VAL A 51 9.50 43.34 -17.99
N VAL A 52 10.23 42.33 -18.44
CA VAL A 52 11.17 41.57 -17.62
C VAL A 52 12.57 42.11 -17.84
N LEU A 53 13.21 42.52 -16.75
CA LEU A 53 14.59 42.98 -16.71
C LEU A 53 15.45 41.85 -16.14
N VAL A 54 16.49 41.47 -16.88
CA VAL A 54 17.47 40.46 -16.47
C VAL A 54 18.81 41.16 -16.24
N SER A 55 19.36 40.94 -15.05
CA SER A 55 20.66 41.42 -14.61
C SER A 55 21.64 40.25 -14.53
N HIS A 56 22.78 40.39 -15.20
CA HIS A 56 23.91 39.47 -15.10
C HIS A 56 25.15 40.13 -14.47
N GLN A 57 24.94 41.21 -13.71
CA GLN A 57 25.99 41.96 -13.03
C GLN A 57 25.90 41.77 -11.52
N PRO A 58 27.03 41.84 -10.80
CA PRO A 58 27.05 41.61 -9.36
C PRO A 58 26.41 42.72 -8.53
N TRP A 59 26.28 43.93 -9.09
CA TRP A 59 25.74 45.09 -8.39
C TRP A 59 24.25 45.27 -8.73
N PRO A 60 23.41 45.70 -7.78
CA PRO A 60 22.05 46.08 -8.09
C PRO A 60 22.01 47.33 -8.97
N ALA A 61 20.98 47.45 -9.79
CA ALA A 61 20.71 48.62 -10.62
C ALA A 61 19.35 49.22 -10.29
N VAL A 62 19.13 50.46 -10.69
CA VAL A 62 17.81 51.10 -10.64
C VAL A 62 17.33 51.31 -12.06
N ALA A 63 16.11 50.83 -12.33
CA ALA A 63 15.44 51.05 -13.60
C ALA A 63 14.19 51.92 -13.41
N TYR A 64 13.90 52.75 -14.41
CA TYR A 64 12.79 53.69 -14.42
C TYR A 64 11.91 53.35 -15.62
N LEU A 65 10.63 53.12 -15.39
CA LEU A 65 9.64 52.96 -16.44
C LEU A 65 8.91 54.29 -16.62
N ALA A 66 8.86 54.78 -17.85
CA ALA A 66 8.19 56.03 -18.19
C ALA A 66 7.33 55.90 -19.45
N THR A 67 6.32 56.74 -19.59
CA THR A 67 5.63 56.97 -20.88
C THR A 67 6.54 57.70 -21.86
N ALA A 68 6.10 57.86 -23.12
CA ALA A 68 6.81 58.67 -24.10
C ALA A 68 6.93 60.15 -23.70
N GLU A 69 5.87 60.73 -23.13
CA GLU A 69 5.86 62.13 -22.67
C GLU A 69 6.79 62.33 -21.47
N GLU A 70 6.73 61.42 -20.49
CA GLU A 70 7.64 61.43 -19.33
C GLU A 70 9.11 61.23 -19.74
N CYS A 71 9.37 60.39 -20.76
CA CYS A 71 10.69 60.19 -21.35
C CYS A 71 11.25 61.49 -21.94
N GLU A 72 10.46 62.21 -22.74
CA GLU A 72 10.86 63.49 -23.31
C GLU A 72 11.18 64.51 -22.21
N HIS A 73 10.33 64.59 -21.17
CA HIS A 73 10.58 65.44 -20.02
C HIS A 73 11.86 65.06 -19.26
N PHE A 74 12.11 63.76 -19.05
CA PHE A 74 13.31 63.27 -18.38
C PHE A 74 14.59 63.63 -19.14
N LEU A 75 14.60 63.39 -20.46
CA LEU A 75 15.74 63.69 -21.31
C LEU A 75 15.99 65.21 -21.42
N ALA A 76 14.93 66.01 -21.49
CA ALA A 76 15.02 67.47 -21.53
C ALA A 76 15.63 68.08 -20.26
N ARG A 77 15.50 67.41 -19.10
CA ARG A 77 16.05 67.84 -17.81
C ARG A 77 17.42 67.23 -17.47
N GLY A 78 18.11 66.68 -18.47
CA GLY A 78 19.45 66.12 -18.28
C GLY A 78 19.48 64.91 -17.34
N GLY A 79 18.36 64.20 -17.22
CA GLY A 79 18.26 63.02 -16.38
C GLY A 79 18.15 63.31 -14.88
N SER A 80 17.56 64.44 -14.47
CA SER A 80 17.34 64.82 -13.06
C SER A 80 15.87 65.11 -12.75
N ASP A 81 15.40 64.67 -11.57
CA ASP A 81 14.03 64.82 -11.02
C ASP A 81 12.84 64.42 -11.93
N ILE A 82 12.21 63.26 -11.65
CA ILE A 82 11.04 62.77 -12.42
C ILE A 82 9.87 62.34 -11.52
N GLU A 83 8.64 62.68 -11.94
CA GLU A 83 7.44 61.85 -11.73
C GLU A 83 7.39 60.79 -12.83
N VAL A 84 7.98 59.61 -12.59
CA VAL A 84 7.90 58.47 -13.53
C VAL A 84 6.75 57.55 -13.12
N LEU A 85 6.19 56.81 -14.09
CA LEU A 85 5.24 55.73 -13.81
C LEU A 85 5.73 54.78 -12.70
N ARG A 86 7.01 54.37 -12.74
CA ARG A 86 7.56 53.45 -11.75
C ARG A 86 9.07 53.50 -11.67
N VAL A 87 9.60 53.43 -10.45
CA VAL A 87 11.01 53.15 -10.16
C VAL A 87 11.12 51.72 -9.62
N VAL A 88 12.07 50.93 -10.12
CA VAL A 88 12.30 49.56 -9.66
C VAL A 88 13.76 49.30 -9.33
N SER A 89 14.00 48.60 -8.23
CA SER A 89 15.31 48.03 -7.94
C SER A 89 15.47 46.71 -8.69
N VAL A 90 16.49 46.64 -9.52
CA VAL A 90 16.91 45.43 -10.22
C VAL A 90 18.00 44.76 -9.38
N PRO A 91 17.87 43.47 -9.03
CA PRO A 91 18.87 42.80 -8.20
C PRO A 91 20.23 42.70 -8.91
N GLY A 92 21.30 42.61 -8.12
CA GLY A 92 22.57 42.06 -8.60
C GLY A 92 22.37 40.56 -8.84
N TYR A 93 22.61 40.11 -10.07
CA TYR A 93 22.29 38.78 -10.60
C TYR A 93 20.83 38.33 -10.37
N GLY A 94 20.01 38.32 -11.43
CA GLY A 94 18.65 37.81 -11.35
C GLY A 94 17.68 38.55 -12.25
N VAL A 95 16.40 38.50 -11.88
CA VAL A 95 15.32 39.03 -12.71
C VAL A 95 14.34 39.89 -11.90
N VAL A 96 13.69 40.84 -12.56
CA VAL A 96 12.53 41.56 -12.03
C VAL A 96 11.53 41.79 -13.16
N SER A 97 10.23 41.85 -12.85
CA SER A 97 9.17 42.10 -13.82
C SER A 97 8.40 43.37 -13.47
N LEU A 98 8.01 44.12 -14.50
CA LEU A 98 7.20 45.32 -14.42
C LEU A 98 5.92 45.11 -15.22
N ARG A 99 4.78 45.24 -14.56
CA ARG A 99 3.47 45.16 -15.20
C ARG A 99 3.07 46.51 -15.79
N ILE A 100 2.61 46.49 -17.04
CA ILE A 100 2.04 47.61 -17.78
C ILE A 100 0.57 47.27 -18.07
N ASP A 101 -0.33 48.15 -17.65
CA ASP A 101 -1.78 47.91 -17.70
C ASP A 101 -2.48 48.55 -18.91
N SER A 102 -1.76 49.34 -19.72
CA SER A 102 -2.31 50.01 -20.90
C SER A 102 -1.39 49.88 -22.11
N PRO A 103 -1.91 49.64 -23.33
CA PRO A 103 -1.12 49.76 -24.55
C PRO A 103 -0.52 51.16 -24.71
N GLY A 104 0.64 51.26 -25.36
CA GLY A 104 1.32 52.54 -25.54
C GLY A 104 2.81 52.41 -25.83
N SER A 105 3.48 53.56 -25.94
CA SER A 105 4.93 53.66 -26.05
C SER A 105 5.52 53.97 -24.68
N TYR A 106 6.45 53.14 -24.25
CA TYR A 106 7.12 53.21 -22.96
C TYR A 106 8.62 53.21 -23.13
N TYR A 107 9.32 53.70 -22.11
CA TYR A 107 10.77 53.71 -22.05
C TYR A 107 11.23 53.13 -20.72
N VAL A 108 12.22 52.25 -20.77
CA VAL A 108 12.93 51.78 -19.58
C VAL A 108 14.31 52.38 -19.56
N PHE A 109 14.61 53.21 -18.57
CA PHE A 109 15.92 53.81 -18.34
C PHE A 109 16.64 53.10 -17.23
N PHE A 110 17.96 53.04 -17.32
CA PHE A 110 18.78 52.60 -16.21
C PHE A 110 20.17 53.22 -16.27
N TYR A 111 20.72 53.30 -15.09
CA TYR A 111 21.92 54.01 -14.74
C TYR A 111 23.02 52.98 -14.49
N SER A 112 23.66 52.53 -15.56
CA SER A 112 24.63 51.41 -15.52
C SER A 112 25.61 51.51 -16.68
N ASP A 113 26.88 51.20 -16.41
CA ASP A 113 27.91 51.01 -17.44
C ASP A 113 27.73 49.66 -18.17
N GLU A 114 26.97 48.73 -17.59
CA GLU A 114 26.60 47.44 -18.18
C GLU A 114 25.14 47.38 -18.62
N ARG A 115 24.86 46.58 -19.67
CA ARG A 115 23.52 46.46 -20.26
C ARG A 115 22.63 45.52 -19.44
N LEU A 116 21.47 46.00 -19.03
CA LEU A 116 20.36 45.13 -18.62
C LEU A 116 19.70 44.53 -19.85
N TYR A 117 19.30 43.26 -19.78
CA TYR A 117 18.52 42.64 -20.85
C TYR A 117 17.04 42.86 -20.58
N VAL A 118 16.32 43.33 -21.59
CA VAL A 118 14.91 43.69 -21.48
C VAL A 118 14.08 42.83 -22.41
N TYR A 119 13.09 42.14 -21.83
CA TYR A 119 12.13 41.33 -22.54
C TYR A 119 10.73 41.86 -22.30
N VAL A 120 9.89 41.76 -23.32
CA VAL A 120 8.47 42.11 -23.22
C VAL A 120 7.67 40.84 -23.45
N ARG A 121 6.71 40.60 -22.57
CA ARG A 121 5.74 39.52 -22.69
C ARG A 121 4.34 40.11 -22.62
N TYR A 122 3.45 39.61 -23.47
CA TYR A 122 2.08 40.07 -23.55
C TYR A 122 1.16 39.07 -22.86
N TYR A 123 0.06 39.58 -22.31
CA TYR A 123 -1.01 38.84 -21.63
C TYR A 123 -0.59 38.21 -20.30
N GLY A 124 0.54 37.50 -20.24
CA GLY A 124 1.02 36.82 -19.05
C GLY A 124 2.51 36.50 -19.06
N LEU A 125 2.90 35.61 -18.16
CA LEU A 125 4.25 35.01 -18.08
C LEU A 125 4.11 33.50 -17.86
N PRO A 126 5.13 32.70 -18.20
CA PRO A 126 5.24 31.34 -17.67
C PRO A 126 5.27 31.44 -16.14
N ALA A 127 4.32 30.82 -15.45
CA ALA A 127 4.08 31.07 -14.03
C ALA A 127 4.13 29.78 -13.22
N GLY A 128 4.84 29.78 -12.09
CA GLY A 128 5.11 28.60 -11.30
C GLY A 128 6.37 28.80 -10.49
N LEU A 129 7.42 28.02 -10.76
CA LEU A 129 8.68 28.12 -10.06
C LEU A 129 9.85 28.22 -11.03
N ALA A 130 10.74 29.20 -10.86
CA ALA A 130 11.99 29.30 -11.60
C ALA A 130 13.15 29.66 -10.68
N SER A 131 14.36 29.21 -11.01
CA SER A 131 15.57 29.51 -10.24
C SER A 131 16.57 30.32 -11.06
N TYR A 132 17.08 31.40 -10.47
CA TYR A 132 18.13 32.25 -11.03
C TYR A 132 19.30 32.39 -10.03
N PRO A 133 20.16 31.36 -9.88
CA PRO A 133 21.27 31.38 -8.95
C PRO A 133 22.33 32.43 -9.31
N ASP A 134 22.77 33.20 -8.33
CA ASP A 134 23.93 34.09 -8.42
C ASP A 134 25.23 33.27 -8.56
N VAL A 135 25.33 32.17 -7.80
CA VAL A 135 26.39 31.17 -7.95
C VAL A 135 25.90 30.02 -8.81
N ALA A 136 26.64 29.68 -9.86
CA ALA A 136 26.24 28.64 -10.81
C ALA A 136 26.04 27.28 -10.15
N VAL A 137 24.87 26.69 -10.37
CA VAL A 137 24.56 25.31 -10.02
C VAL A 137 24.85 24.44 -11.23
N ASN A 138 25.89 23.62 -11.14
CA ASN A 138 26.25 22.61 -12.15
C ASN A 138 25.84 21.23 -11.63
N THR A 139 25.01 20.51 -12.39
CA THR A 139 24.46 19.21 -11.98
C THR A 139 24.33 18.28 -13.18
N SER A 140 24.36 16.97 -12.94
CA SER A 140 24.03 15.99 -13.98
C SER A 140 22.52 15.81 -14.16
N MET A 141 21.70 16.26 -13.21
CA MET A 141 20.26 15.99 -13.23
C MET A 141 19.44 17.00 -12.43
N VAL A 142 18.22 17.24 -12.90
CA VAL A 142 17.22 18.09 -12.25
C VAL A 142 15.88 17.37 -12.14
N LEU A 143 15.11 17.79 -11.14
CA LEU A 143 13.83 17.21 -10.76
C LEU A 143 12.81 18.31 -10.54
N GLY A 144 11.67 18.20 -11.21
CA GLY A 144 10.48 18.99 -10.93
C GLY A 144 9.41 18.11 -10.32
N PHE A 145 9.08 18.32 -9.05
CA PHE A 145 7.92 17.68 -8.42
C PHE A 145 6.67 18.54 -8.63
N PHE A 146 5.55 17.88 -8.87
CA PHE A 146 4.25 18.51 -8.97
C PHE A 146 3.18 17.68 -8.26
N ASN A 147 2.19 18.37 -7.69
CA ASN A 147 0.92 17.80 -7.23
C ASN A 147 -0.18 18.79 -7.59
N VAL A 148 -1.03 18.42 -8.54
CA VAL A 148 -2.11 19.23 -9.09
C VAL A 148 -3.44 18.64 -8.62
N SER A 149 -4.18 19.36 -7.78
CA SER A 149 -5.50 18.94 -7.29
C SER A 149 -6.64 19.49 -8.14
N ALA A 150 -6.43 20.63 -8.79
CA ALA A 150 -7.35 21.25 -9.73
C ALA A 150 -6.56 21.90 -10.87
N ALA A 151 -6.99 21.71 -12.11
CA ALA A 151 -6.48 22.44 -13.26
C ALA A 151 -7.53 22.46 -14.37
N SER A 152 -7.96 23.66 -14.74
CA SER A 152 -8.74 23.90 -15.93
C SER A 152 -8.31 25.20 -16.58
N ALA A 153 -8.12 25.18 -17.90
CA ALA A 153 -7.62 26.34 -18.63
C ALA A 153 -8.13 26.37 -20.06
N LYS A 154 -8.29 27.59 -20.57
CA LYS A 154 -8.52 27.84 -21.99
C LYS A 154 -7.20 28.18 -22.67
N SER A 155 -6.81 27.40 -23.68
CA SER A 155 -5.70 27.75 -24.56
C SER A 155 -6.19 28.60 -25.72
N TYR A 156 -5.45 29.64 -26.03
CA TYR A 156 -5.69 30.49 -27.21
C TYR A 156 -4.67 30.11 -28.28
N SER A 157 -4.94 28.97 -28.93
CA SER A 157 -4.14 28.48 -30.04
C SER A 157 -4.52 29.14 -31.37
N SER A 158 -3.55 29.21 -32.28
CA SER A 158 -3.86 29.40 -33.72
C SER A 158 -4.33 28.10 -34.38
N ARG A 159 -4.26 26.96 -33.67
CA ARG A 159 -4.64 25.61 -34.11
C ARG A 159 -5.83 25.13 -33.27
N ALA A 160 -7.04 25.37 -33.77
CA ALA A 160 -8.33 25.26 -33.05
C ALA A 160 -8.69 23.91 -32.35
N ALA A 161 -7.83 22.89 -32.36
CA ALA A 161 -8.14 21.55 -31.84
C ALA A 161 -8.00 21.40 -30.32
N GLU A 162 -7.35 22.34 -29.62
CA GLU A 162 -6.95 22.19 -28.20
C GLU A 162 -7.38 23.39 -27.35
N ALA A 163 -8.59 23.90 -27.58
CA ALA A 163 -9.08 25.13 -26.95
C ALA A 163 -9.10 25.09 -25.42
N ASP A 164 -9.13 23.91 -24.80
CA ASP A 164 -9.14 23.72 -23.34
C ASP A 164 -7.93 22.88 -22.88
N ALA A 165 -6.71 23.37 -23.16
CA ALA A 165 -5.46 22.68 -22.85
C ALA A 165 -4.45 23.56 -22.12
N TRP A 166 -3.54 22.93 -21.37
CA TRP A 166 -2.46 23.58 -20.64
C TRP A 166 -1.25 22.65 -20.51
N SER A 167 -0.09 23.21 -20.22
CA SER A 167 1.10 22.42 -19.91
C SER A 167 1.79 22.88 -18.62
N LEU A 168 2.46 21.94 -17.96
CA LEU A 168 3.44 22.17 -16.90
C LEU A 168 4.80 21.70 -17.42
N GLN A 169 5.75 22.63 -17.49
CA GLN A 169 6.99 22.43 -18.23
C GLN A 169 8.20 22.54 -17.29
N LEU A 170 8.97 21.46 -17.17
CA LEU A 170 10.30 21.46 -16.57
C LEU A 170 11.34 21.79 -17.63
N ASN A 171 11.84 23.01 -17.61
CA ASN A 171 12.84 23.48 -18.57
C ASN A 171 14.18 23.69 -17.88
N ALA A 172 15.26 23.41 -18.59
CA ALA A 172 16.62 23.56 -18.12
C ALA A 172 17.58 23.89 -19.27
N VAL A 173 18.81 24.30 -18.93
CA VAL A 173 19.88 24.51 -19.91
C VAL A 173 20.99 23.51 -19.70
N VAL A 174 21.32 22.76 -20.75
CA VAL A 174 22.51 21.91 -20.82
C VAL A 174 23.66 22.72 -21.39
N GLU A 175 24.72 22.89 -20.60
CA GLU A 175 26.00 23.44 -21.05
C GLU A 175 26.91 22.30 -21.49
N VAL A 176 27.51 22.44 -22.66
CA VAL A 176 28.39 21.43 -23.26
C VAL A 176 29.76 22.03 -23.48
N SER A 177 30.78 21.38 -22.93
CA SER A 177 32.18 21.67 -23.18
C SER A 177 32.69 20.83 -24.34
N LEU A 178 33.21 21.46 -25.39
CA LEU A 178 33.78 20.78 -26.55
C LEU A 178 35.30 20.64 -26.43
N ALA A 179 35.89 19.63 -27.08
CA ALA A 179 37.33 19.38 -27.07
C ALA A 179 38.20 20.58 -27.52
N GLY A 180 37.63 21.50 -28.31
CA GLY A 180 38.28 22.74 -28.73
C GLY A 180 38.12 23.93 -27.77
N GLY A 181 37.66 23.71 -26.54
CA GLY A 181 37.47 24.75 -25.52
C GLY A 181 36.22 25.63 -25.69
N ARG A 182 35.48 25.48 -26.79
CA ARG A 182 34.20 26.18 -27.02
C ARG A 182 33.07 25.55 -26.21
N LYS A 183 32.09 26.38 -25.84
CA LYS A 183 30.84 25.95 -25.22
C LYS A 183 29.68 25.93 -26.20
N GLN A 184 28.76 25.00 -26.00
CA GLN A 184 27.44 24.97 -26.62
C GLN A 184 26.36 24.93 -25.54
N TYR A 185 25.16 25.42 -25.87
CA TYR A 185 24.03 25.47 -24.96
C TYR A 185 22.80 24.87 -25.62
N TYR A 186 22.17 23.93 -24.94
CA TYR A 186 20.90 23.35 -25.38
C TYR A 186 19.84 23.64 -24.33
N TRP A 187 18.73 24.24 -24.74
CA TRP A 187 17.57 24.37 -23.87
C TRP A 187 16.73 23.12 -24.02
N VAL A 188 16.49 22.45 -22.90
CA VAL A 188 15.82 21.17 -22.83
C VAL A 188 14.57 21.33 -22.02
N GLN A 189 13.51 20.69 -22.45
CA GLN A 189 12.19 20.86 -21.89
C GLN A 189 11.54 19.49 -21.76
N ASN A 190 11.06 19.17 -20.57
CA ASN A 190 10.29 17.97 -20.24
C ASN A 190 8.92 18.44 -19.78
N MET A 191 7.84 17.95 -20.38
CA MET A 191 6.51 18.53 -20.19
C MET A 191 5.49 17.47 -19.86
N VAL A 192 4.54 17.88 -19.02
CA VAL A 192 3.24 17.23 -18.94
C VAL A 192 2.19 18.21 -19.45
N GLY A 193 1.31 17.74 -20.33
CA GLY A 193 0.13 18.48 -20.78
C GLY A 193 -1.16 17.84 -20.31
N GLY A 194 -2.12 18.69 -20.00
CA GLY A 194 -3.52 18.32 -19.84
C GLY A 194 -4.34 18.89 -20.99
N ILE A 195 -5.01 18.02 -21.74
CA ILE A 195 -6.08 18.42 -22.67
C ILE A 195 -7.40 18.04 -22.03
N GLU A 196 -8.26 19.01 -21.77
CA GLU A 196 -9.61 18.74 -21.28
C GLU A 196 -10.45 18.14 -22.40
N GLY A 197 -11.09 17.02 -22.11
CA GLY A 197 -12.00 16.36 -23.01
C GLY A 197 -13.10 15.64 -22.26
N THR A 198 -13.76 14.73 -22.95
CA THR A 198 -14.77 13.86 -22.37
C THR A 198 -14.37 12.41 -22.52
N ARG A 199 -14.62 11.63 -21.46
CA ARG A 199 -14.51 10.17 -21.47
C ARG A 199 -15.92 9.60 -21.41
N SER A 200 -16.28 8.79 -22.40
CA SER A 200 -17.57 8.09 -22.44
C SER A 200 -17.38 6.62 -22.10
N TYR A 201 -18.20 6.14 -21.18
CA TYR A 201 -18.47 4.73 -20.92
C TYR A 201 -19.87 4.41 -21.42
N GLU A 202 -20.21 3.12 -21.57
CA GLU A 202 -21.45 2.63 -22.17
C GLU A 202 -22.73 3.35 -21.69
N ASN A 203 -22.76 3.93 -20.49
CA ASN A 203 -23.88 4.72 -19.97
C ASN A 203 -23.51 6.06 -19.27
N LYS A 204 -22.29 6.60 -19.44
CA LYS A 204 -21.86 7.84 -18.75
C LYS A 204 -20.80 8.60 -19.54
N THR A 205 -20.97 9.91 -19.68
CA THR A 205 -19.93 10.82 -20.19
C THR A 205 -19.46 11.72 -19.06
N GLU A 206 -18.16 11.71 -18.79
CA GLU A 206 -17.53 12.54 -17.76
C GLU A 206 -16.43 13.41 -18.34
N LYS A 207 -16.15 14.54 -17.70
CA LYS A 207 -14.98 15.37 -18.02
C LYS A 207 -13.72 14.59 -17.64
N ALA A 208 -12.76 14.52 -18.55
CA ALA A 208 -11.48 13.84 -18.33
C ALA A 208 -10.34 14.74 -18.78
N ILE A 209 -9.18 14.61 -18.14
CA ILE A 209 -7.94 15.23 -18.61
C ILE A 209 -7.16 14.15 -19.35
N MET A 210 -6.85 14.40 -20.62
CA MET A 210 -5.91 13.59 -21.36
C MET A 210 -4.51 14.06 -21.00
N TYR A 211 -3.76 13.17 -20.36
CA TYR A 211 -2.39 13.35 -19.94
C TYR A 211 -1.44 12.97 -21.08
N GLN A 212 -0.56 13.90 -21.45
CA GLN A 212 0.50 13.66 -22.42
C GLN A 212 1.85 14.08 -21.85
N VAL A 213 2.89 13.28 -22.14
CA VAL A 213 4.28 13.59 -21.78
C VAL A 213 5.08 13.72 -23.06
N TRP A 214 5.87 14.79 -23.16
CA TRP A 214 6.73 15.05 -24.29
C TRP A 214 7.92 15.92 -23.92
N ASN A 215 8.95 15.89 -24.75
CA ASN A 215 10.15 16.71 -24.59
C ASN A 215 10.47 17.51 -25.84
N ASN A 216 11.20 18.60 -25.63
CA ASN A 216 11.81 19.40 -26.68
C ASN A 216 13.31 19.65 -26.38
N ILE A 217 14.12 19.77 -27.43
CA ILE A 217 15.51 20.29 -27.35
C ILE A 217 15.73 21.35 -28.41
N TRP A 218 16.21 22.51 -27.97
CA TRP A 218 16.52 23.66 -28.81
C TRP A 218 18.00 24.01 -28.70
N ASN A 219 18.63 24.38 -29.82
CA ASN A 219 20.03 24.81 -29.83
C ASN A 219 20.15 26.29 -29.49
N ASN A 220 20.38 26.60 -28.21
CA ASN A 220 20.54 27.96 -27.70
C ASN A 220 22.00 28.45 -27.68
N THR A 221 22.89 27.79 -28.42
CA THR A 221 24.30 28.19 -28.55
C THR A 221 24.46 29.59 -29.13
N GLY A 222 23.55 30.02 -30.01
CA GLY A 222 23.54 31.34 -30.63
C GLY A 222 22.29 31.53 -31.49
N ARG A 223 21.98 32.77 -31.88
CA ARG A 223 20.73 33.13 -32.59
C ARG A 223 20.49 32.40 -33.91
N LEU A 224 21.56 31.98 -34.61
CA LEU A 224 21.48 31.25 -35.88
C LEU A 224 21.88 29.77 -35.73
N SER A 225 21.90 29.24 -34.50
CA SER A 225 22.29 27.85 -34.26
C SER A 225 21.14 26.93 -34.62
N LEU A 226 21.37 26.06 -35.60
CA LEU A 226 20.37 25.10 -36.06
C LEU A 226 20.61 23.72 -35.44
N LEU A 227 19.54 22.95 -35.35
CA LEU A 227 19.54 21.53 -35.02
C LEU A 227 19.13 20.76 -36.29
N SER A 228 19.66 19.55 -36.48
CA SER A 228 19.35 18.73 -37.66
C SER A 228 19.31 17.24 -37.30
N ASP A 229 18.54 16.45 -38.05
CA ASP A 229 18.36 15.01 -37.80
C ASP A 229 19.67 14.22 -37.92
N GLU A 230 20.69 14.73 -38.63
CA GLU A 230 22.01 14.08 -38.68
C GLU A 230 22.81 14.28 -37.38
N ARG A 231 22.41 15.25 -36.56
CA ARG A 231 23.12 15.68 -35.35
C ARG A 231 22.43 15.27 -34.07
N ILE A 232 21.17 14.88 -34.11
CA ILE A 232 20.41 14.48 -32.93
C ILE A 232 19.55 13.25 -33.20
N SER A 233 19.47 12.34 -32.24
CA SER A 233 18.67 11.11 -32.35
C SER A 233 18.08 10.72 -30.99
N GLY A 234 16.85 10.22 -30.99
CA GLY A 234 16.14 9.67 -29.83
C GLY A 234 14.84 9.02 -30.30
N CYS A 235 13.74 9.07 -29.54
CA CYS A 235 12.44 8.53 -29.99
C CYS A 235 11.67 9.40 -31.00
N GLY A 236 11.97 10.69 -31.04
CA GLY A 236 11.36 11.67 -31.95
C GLY A 236 12.27 12.14 -33.09
N GLY A 237 12.00 13.34 -33.60
CA GLY A 237 12.71 13.95 -34.75
C GLY A 237 12.84 15.46 -34.65
N VAL A 238 13.51 16.07 -35.64
CA VAL A 238 13.70 17.52 -35.73
C VAL A 238 12.57 18.17 -36.53
N TYR A 239 11.97 19.21 -35.95
CA TYR A 239 10.88 19.99 -36.52
C TYR A 239 11.28 21.45 -36.67
N ARG A 240 10.66 22.12 -37.64
CA ARG A 240 10.85 23.55 -37.88
C ARG A 240 9.76 24.36 -37.19
N ASP A 241 10.14 25.36 -36.40
CA ASP A 241 9.25 26.44 -35.95
C ASP A 241 9.81 27.78 -36.44
N ARG A 242 9.08 28.44 -37.33
CA ARG A 242 9.52 29.65 -38.04
C ARG A 242 10.91 29.45 -38.67
N ASP A 243 11.93 30.16 -38.17
CA ASP A 243 13.32 30.12 -38.64
C ASP A 243 14.23 29.26 -37.75
N GLU A 244 13.67 28.56 -36.76
CA GLU A 244 14.39 27.73 -35.81
C GLU A 244 14.01 26.24 -35.96
N TYR A 245 14.90 25.38 -35.47
CA TYR A 245 14.73 23.94 -35.49
C TYR A 245 14.90 23.38 -34.10
N TYR A 246 14.00 22.47 -33.73
CA TYR A 246 13.98 21.83 -32.43
C TYR A 246 13.70 20.35 -32.58
N TYR A 247 14.27 19.56 -31.69
CA TYR A 247 13.95 18.15 -31.59
C TYR A 247 12.76 17.98 -30.65
N ALA A 248 11.84 17.08 -30.98
CA ALA A 248 10.73 16.74 -30.10
C ALA A 248 10.35 15.26 -30.16
N CYS A 249 9.96 14.70 -29.03
CA CYS A 249 9.34 13.38 -28.96
C CYS A 249 8.09 13.42 -28.06
N VAL A 250 7.00 12.82 -28.53
CA VAL A 250 5.73 12.68 -27.80
C VAL A 250 5.57 11.21 -27.44
N TYR A 251 5.38 10.91 -26.15
CA TYR A 251 5.44 9.53 -25.66
C TYR A 251 4.07 8.90 -25.36
N THR A 252 3.27 9.50 -24.49
CA THR A 252 2.00 8.91 -24.02
C THR A 252 0.82 9.81 -24.30
N TYR A 253 -0.33 9.21 -24.58
CA TYR A 253 -1.62 9.89 -24.54
C TYR A 253 -2.58 8.99 -23.76
N SER A 254 -2.98 9.39 -22.56
CA SER A 254 -3.81 8.55 -21.69
C SER A 254 -4.74 9.36 -20.79
N PRO A 255 -5.94 8.86 -20.46
CA PRO A 255 -6.78 9.50 -19.46
C PRO A 255 -6.07 9.54 -18.10
N CYS A 256 -6.17 10.68 -17.41
CA CYS A 256 -5.79 10.80 -16.01
C CYS A 256 -6.91 11.41 -15.17
N ASP A 257 -6.86 11.12 -13.88
CA ASP A 257 -7.78 11.66 -12.88
C ASP A 257 -7.01 12.60 -11.96
N LEU A 258 -7.65 13.70 -11.55
CA LEU A 258 -7.13 14.56 -10.49
C LEU A 258 -7.47 13.95 -9.11
N PRO A 259 -6.62 14.12 -8.09
CA PRO A 259 -5.33 14.80 -8.13
C PRO A 259 -4.28 14.03 -8.95
N LEU A 260 -3.48 14.79 -9.71
CA LEU A 260 -2.38 14.31 -10.53
C LEU A 260 -1.06 14.77 -9.88
N ALA A 261 -0.26 13.81 -9.41
CA ALA A 261 1.02 14.10 -8.77
C ALA A 261 2.14 13.26 -9.36
N GLY A 262 3.35 13.80 -9.37
CA GLY A 262 4.46 13.13 -9.99
C GLY A 262 5.73 13.97 -10.07
N PHE A 263 6.62 13.50 -10.92
CA PHE A 263 7.92 14.12 -11.13
C PHE A 263 8.25 14.16 -12.61
N LEU A 264 8.84 15.25 -13.06
CA LEU A 264 9.58 15.37 -14.32
C LEU A 264 11.06 15.33 -14.00
N VAL A 265 11.84 14.58 -14.78
CA VAL A 265 13.27 14.34 -14.55
C VAL A 265 14.03 14.60 -15.84
N VAL A 266 15.13 15.34 -15.77
CA VAL A 266 16.05 15.53 -16.90
C VAL A 266 17.46 15.24 -16.44
N ARG A 267 18.15 14.33 -17.12
CA ARG A 267 19.56 13.99 -16.89
C ARG A 267 20.39 14.36 -18.11
N ALA A 268 21.56 14.97 -17.92
CA ALA A 268 22.48 15.29 -19.00
C ALA A 268 23.92 14.90 -18.66
N TYR A 269 24.64 14.36 -19.64
CA TYR A 269 26.04 13.94 -19.51
C TYR A 269 26.72 13.87 -20.88
N ALA A 270 28.05 13.86 -20.90
CA ALA A 270 28.81 13.59 -22.13
C ALA A 270 29.40 12.18 -22.06
N SER A 271 29.33 11.45 -23.17
CA SER A 271 29.95 10.14 -23.32
C SER A 271 30.22 9.85 -24.80
N ASN A 272 31.37 9.23 -25.09
CA ASN A 272 31.79 8.87 -26.45
C ASN A 272 31.80 10.05 -27.44
N GLY A 273 32.20 11.24 -26.98
CA GLY A 273 32.27 12.44 -27.81
C GLY A 273 30.91 13.09 -28.14
N ALA A 274 29.82 12.57 -27.59
CA ALA A 274 28.46 13.07 -27.77
C ALA A 274 27.85 13.54 -26.44
N VAL A 275 26.80 14.35 -26.55
CA VAL A 275 25.97 14.77 -25.42
C VAL A 275 24.78 13.83 -25.34
N HIS A 276 24.40 13.43 -24.13
CA HIS A 276 23.23 12.62 -23.85
C HIS A 276 22.28 13.41 -22.96
N VAL A 277 21.00 13.43 -23.31
CA VAL A 277 19.94 14.04 -22.52
C VAL A 277 18.82 13.01 -22.37
N ASP A 278 18.61 12.53 -21.14
CA ASP A 278 17.55 11.58 -20.84
C ASP A 278 16.37 12.29 -20.20
N PHE A 279 15.18 12.00 -20.68
CA PHE A 279 13.92 12.52 -20.18
C PHE A 279 13.13 11.41 -19.49
N GLY A 280 12.76 11.67 -18.25
CA GLY A 280 12.00 10.73 -17.44
C GLY A 280 10.82 11.39 -16.74
N TYR A 281 9.86 10.58 -16.34
CA TYR A 281 8.78 10.99 -15.45
C TYR A 281 8.43 9.89 -14.46
N VAL A 282 7.78 10.28 -13.37
CA VAL A 282 7.13 9.38 -12.41
C VAL A 282 5.71 9.86 -12.24
N THR A 283 4.73 9.01 -12.53
CA THR A 283 3.33 9.27 -12.13
C THR A 283 3.16 8.73 -10.72
N ALA A 284 3.12 9.59 -9.71
CA ALA A 284 2.94 9.19 -8.33
C ALA A 284 1.46 9.00 -7.97
N GLN A 285 0.59 9.78 -8.60
CA GLN A 285 -0.86 9.72 -8.41
C GLN A 285 -1.58 10.16 -9.68
N SER A 286 -2.66 9.47 -10.01
CA SER A 286 -3.68 9.87 -10.99
C SER A 286 -5.00 9.33 -10.47
N GLY A 287 -5.68 10.13 -9.66
CA GLY A 287 -6.74 9.66 -8.75
C GLY A 287 -6.13 8.79 -7.66
N ASP A 288 -5.93 7.50 -7.97
CA ASP A 288 -5.25 6.54 -7.11
C ASP A 288 -3.72 6.69 -7.15
N TYR A 289 -3.07 6.29 -6.06
CA TYR A 289 -1.61 6.23 -5.99
C TYR A 289 -1.04 5.16 -6.92
N ARG A 290 0.12 5.49 -7.50
CA ARG A 290 0.87 4.64 -8.43
C ARG A 290 2.28 4.40 -7.90
N PRO A 291 2.93 3.28 -8.27
CA PRO A 291 4.30 2.99 -7.86
C PRO A 291 5.30 4.11 -8.21
N ALA A 292 6.27 4.35 -7.33
CA ALA A 292 7.30 5.37 -7.49
C ALA A 292 8.40 4.83 -8.42
N ILE A 293 8.08 4.67 -9.69
CA ILE A 293 8.97 4.09 -10.70
C ILE A 293 9.17 5.12 -11.79
N ILE A 294 10.45 5.37 -12.12
CA ILE A 294 10.81 6.27 -13.22
C ILE A 294 10.65 5.56 -14.55
N THR A 295 9.93 6.20 -15.46
CA THR A 295 9.88 5.84 -16.87
C THR A 295 10.78 6.79 -17.63
N TRP A 296 11.92 6.29 -18.13
CA TRP A 296 12.76 7.01 -19.08
C TRP A 296 12.19 6.78 -20.47
N TYR A 297 11.61 7.82 -21.06
CA TYR A 297 10.85 7.69 -22.30
C TYR A 297 11.63 8.15 -23.53
N ASP A 298 12.62 9.01 -23.35
CA ASP A 298 13.51 9.44 -24.43
C ASP A 298 14.93 9.59 -23.91
N ASN A 299 15.88 8.98 -24.64
CA ASN A 299 17.31 9.04 -24.36
C ASN A 299 17.99 9.64 -25.58
N VAL A 300 18.15 10.95 -25.59
CA VAL A 300 18.57 11.72 -26.77
C VAL A 300 20.08 11.80 -26.83
N THR A 301 20.66 11.47 -27.99
CA THR A 301 22.07 11.68 -28.29
C THR A 301 22.25 12.85 -29.25
N ILE A 302 23.10 13.82 -28.90
CA ILE A 302 23.50 14.96 -29.73
C ILE A 302 24.98 14.84 -30.11
N ARG A 303 25.25 14.73 -31.41
CA ARG A 303 26.59 14.61 -31.99
C ARG A 303 27.17 15.99 -32.27
N THR A 304 28.15 16.41 -31.48
CA THR A 304 28.81 17.70 -31.64
C THR A 304 30.07 17.59 -32.51
N ASN A 305 30.52 18.71 -33.08
CA ASN A 305 31.82 18.83 -33.74
C ASN A 305 32.43 20.20 -33.44
N PRO A 306 33.57 20.31 -32.74
CA PRO A 306 34.38 19.24 -32.13
C PRO A 306 33.61 18.35 -31.13
N PRO A 307 34.12 17.14 -30.80
CA PRO A 307 33.45 16.23 -29.87
C PRO A 307 33.21 16.85 -28.48
N ALA A 308 32.13 16.45 -27.83
CA ALA A 308 31.82 16.82 -26.45
C ALA A 308 32.78 16.11 -25.48
N VAL A 309 33.37 16.87 -24.56
CA VAL A 309 34.22 16.37 -23.47
C VAL A 309 33.58 16.52 -22.10
N GLY A 310 32.52 17.30 -22.00
CA GLY A 310 31.70 17.45 -20.81
C GLY A 310 30.32 17.98 -21.17
N ALA A 311 29.29 17.54 -20.44
CA ALA A 311 27.97 18.12 -20.52
C ALA A 311 27.28 17.98 -19.16
N GLY A 312 26.51 19.01 -18.79
CA GLY A 312 25.74 19.03 -17.55
C GLY A 312 24.68 20.10 -17.61
N ILE A 313 23.72 20.03 -16.71
CA ILE A 313 22.68 21.03 -16.54
C ILE A 313 23.24 22.17 -15.69
N VAL A 314 23.01 23.41 -16.14
CA VAL A 314 23.51 24.62 -15.48
C VAL A 314 22.36 25.59 -15.21
N ALA A 315 22.32 26.12 -13.99
CA ALA A 315 21.46 27.25 -13.63
C ALA A 315 22.30 28.37 -13.03
N THR A 316 22.27 29.55 -13.66
CA THR A 316 22.86 30.79 -13.17
C THR A 316 22.31 32.03 -13.88
N SER A 317 22.31 33.16 -13.17
CA SER A 317 22.13 34.50 -13.73
C SER A 317 23.45 35.26 -13.90
N SER A 318 24.61 34.70 -13.54
CA SER A 318 25.90 35.41 -13.62
C SER A 318 26.46 35.55 -15.04
N TYR A 319 25.96 34.75 -15.97
CA TYR A 319 26.22 34.87 -17.40
C TYR A 319 25.01 34.36 -18.20
N LEU A 320 25.02 34.66 -19.50
CA LEU A 320 23.92 34.38 -20.41
C LEU A 320 24.37 33.37 -21.47
N ASN A 321 23.42 32.67 -22.07
CA ASN A 321 23.69 31.86 -23.25
C ASN A 321 23.89 32.74 -24.50
N GLY A 322 24.18 32.13 -25.66
CA GLY A 322 24.42 32.89 -26.89
C GLY A 322 23.19 33.56 -27.51
N ARG A 323 22.00 33.41 -26.91
CA ARG A 323 20.78 34.16 -27.23
C ARG A 323 20.50 35.31 -26.24
N GLY A 324 21.40 35.52 -25.28
CA GLY A 324 21.25 36.54 -24.23
C GLY A 324 20.28 36.14 -23.12
N LEU A 325 19.83 34.89 -23.05
CA LEU A 325 18.94 34.42 -21.98
C LEU A 325 19.75 33.90 -20.78
N PRO A 326 19.27 34.08 -19.54
CA PRO A 326 19.88 33.47 -18.38
C PRO A 326 19.76 31.95 -18.45
N LEU A 327 20.72 31.25 -17.85
CA LEU A 327 20.66 29.80 -17.74
C LEU A 327 19.80 29.51 -16.52
N ASN A 328 18.55 29.09 -16.68
CA ASN A 328 17.67 28.83 -15.56
C ASN A 328 17.10 27.42 -15.61
N VAL A 329 16.57 27.00 -14.46
CA VAL A 329 15.68 25.85 -14.36
C VAL A 329 14.32 26.37 -13.91
N GLU A 330 13.27 25.96 -14.62
CA GLU A 330 11.90 26.39 -14.34
C GLU A 330 10.93 25.21 -14.43
N LEU A 331 9.92 25.21 -13.57
CA LEU A 331 8.76 24.32 -13.55
C LEU A 331 7.52 25.22 -13.55
N VAL A 332 6.96 25.46 -14.72
CA VAL A 332 5.99 26.54 -14.96
C VAL A 332 4.75 26.05 -15.71
N PHE A 333 3.59 26.58 -15.31
CA PHE A 333 2.34 26.48 -16.04
C PHE A 333 2.30 27.51 -17.17
N CYS A 334 1.84 27.08 -18.33
CA CYS A 334 1.67 27.92 -19.52
C CYS A 334 0.77 27.23 -20.57
N GLY A 335 0.66 27.86 -21.75
CA GLY A 335 -0.01 27.30 -22.92
C GLY A 335 0.44 25.88 -23.24
N PHE A 336 -0.41 25.13 -23.94
CA PHE A 336 -0.14 23.72 -24.24
C PHE A 336 1.09 23.55 -25.14
N CYS A 337 1.21 24.33 -26.22
CA CYS A 337 2.36 24.26 -27.12
C CYS A 337 2.56 25.55 -27.94
N CYS A 338 3.51 25.56 -28.88
CA CYS A 338 3.58 26.52 -29.99
C CYS A 338 3.51 28.01 -29.60
N SER A 339 4.15 28.41 -28.49
CA SER A 339 4.10 29.78 -27.96
C SER A 339 2.71 30.27 -27.55
N GLU A 340 1.81 29.36 -27.20
CA GLU A 340 0.42 29.66 -26.83
C GLU A 340 0.26 30.29 -25.44
N HIS A 341 -0.93 30.84 -25.24
CA HIS A 341 -1.37 31.43 -23.99
C HIS A 341 -2.48 30.59 -23.35
N ALA A 342 -2.32 30.21 -22.08
CA ALA A 342 -3.37 29.58 -21.29
C ALA A 342 -3.93 30.52 -20.22
N THR A 343 -5.26 30.61 -20.14
CA THR A 343 -5.96 31.31 -19.06
C THR A 343 -6.63 30.30 -18.14
N PHE A 344 -6.15 30.19 -16.90
CA PHE A 344 -6.69 29.23 -15.94
C PHE A 344 -8.03 29.71 -15.35
N SER A 345 -9.05 28.85 -15.45
CA SER A 345 -10.36 28.98 -14.81
C SER A 345 -10.39 28.27 -13.44
N GLU A 346 -9.52 27.27 -13.26
CA GLU A 346 -9.26 26.58 -12.00
C GLU A 346 -7.78 26.18 -11.95
N LEU A 347 -7.13 26.37 -10.80
CA LEU A 347 -5.75 25.92 -10.60
C LEU A 347 -5.50 25.78 -9.10
N GLU A 348 -5.03 24.62 -8.69
CA GLU A 348 -4.50 24.36 -7.36
C GLU A 348 -3.39 23.33 -7.50
N ALA A 349 -2.16 23.72 -7.18
CA ALA A 349 -1.00 22.86 -7.28
C ALA A 349 0.10 23.21 -6.27
N ARG A 350 0.97 22.23 -6.01
CA ARG A 350 2.22 22.40 -5.27
C ARG A 350 3.38 21.96 -6.13
N LEU A 351 4.40 22.81 -6.24
CA LEU A 351 5.58 22.59 -7.06
C LEU A 351 6.86 22.68 -6.22
N THR A 352 7.89 21.89 -6.57
CA THR A 352 9.27 22.16 -6.11
C THR A 352 10.29 21.78 -7.17
N LEU A 353 11.43 22.46 -7.15
CA LEU A 353 12.59 22.22 -8.01
C LEU A 353 13.79 21.74 -7.20
N ALA A 354 14.46 20.70 -7.68
CA ALA A 354 15.66 20.17 -7.06
C ALA A 354 16.72 19.77 -8.09
N TYR A 355 17.98 19.78 -7.67
CA TYR A 355 19.12 19.27 -8.43
C TYR A 355 19.85 18.15 -7.71
N TRP A 356 20.52 17.31 -8.49
CA TRP A 356 21.34 16.23 -7.99
C TRP A 356 22.70 16.72 -7.47
N ARG A 357 23.04 16.39 -6.23
CA ARG A 357 24.35 16.72 -5.63
C ARG A 357 25.27 15.51 -5.44
N GLY A 358 25.09 14.46 -6.24
CA GLY A 358 25.92 13.24 -6.21
C GLY A 358 25.39 12.13 -5.28
N GLY A 359 24.84 12.47 -4.11
CA GLY A 359 24.30 11.51 -3.14
C GLY A 359 22.83 11.71 -2.76
N GLY A 360 22.15 12.67 -3.38
CA GLY A 360 20.76 13.00 -3.09
C GLY A 360 20.34 14.31 -3.73
N TRP A 361 19.13 14.75 -3.41
CA TRP A 361 18.54 15.97 -3.96
C TRP A 361 18.82 17.19 -3.06
N ALA A 362 19.00 18.35 -3.69
CA ALA A 362 19.12 19.65 -3.04
C ALA A 362 18.16 20.66 -3.70
N PRO A 363 17.59 21.61 -2.94
CA PRO A 363 16.69 22.60 -3.51
C PRO A 363 17.49 23.65 -4.29
N PHE A 364 16.97 24.12 -5.42
CA PHE A 364 17.56 25.23 -6.17
C PHE A 364 17.44 26.56 -5.40
N PRO A 365 18.48 27.40 -5.32
CA PRO A 365 18.41 28.71 -4.65
C PRO A 365 17.71 29.78 -5.51
N ASN A 366 17.46 30.95 -4.93
CA ASN A 366 16.92 32.13 -5.63
C ASN A 366 15.71 31.80 -6.54
N LEU A 367 14.63 31.36 -5.89
CA LEU A 367 13.37 31.00 -6.52
C LEU A 367 12.52 32.23 -6.83
N TYR A 368 11.84 32.20 -7.96
CA TYR A 368 10.93 33.24 -8.48
C TYR A 368 9.62 32.59 -8.96
N SER A 369 8.54 33.37 -8.99
CA SER A 369 7.21 32.89 -9.38
C SER A 369 6.99 32.77 -10.88
N PHE A 370 8.00 33.09 -11.70
CA PHE A 370 7.86 33.16 -13.15
C PHE A 370 9.17 32.78 -13.86
N GLY A 371 9.01 32.20 -15.06
CA GLY A 371 10.08 31.87 -15.98
C GLY A 371 10.36 32.94 -17.02
N VAL A 372 11.49 32.84 -17.72
CA VAL A 372 11.86 33.75 -18.82
C VAL A 372 12.26 33.03 -20.11
N SER A 373 12.58 31.73 -20.01
CA SER A 373 13.07 30.94 -21.14
C SER A 373 11.94 30.30 -21.94
N THR A 374 10.81 30.02 -21.30
CA THR A 374 9.57 29.58 -21.97
C THR A 374 8.94 30.71 -22.78
N ASN A 375 8.46 30.41 -23.99
CA ASN A 375 7.79 31.38 -24.83
C ASN A 375 6.26 31.41 -24.62
N GLU A 376 5.68 30.26 -24.28
CA GLU A 376 4.30 30.10 -23.83
C GLU A 376 4.04 30.91 -22.55
N THR A 377 2.80 31.35 -22.34
CA THR A 377 2.45 32.18 -21.18
C THR A 377 1.20 31.68 -20.47
N ALA A 378 1.03 32.08 -19.21
CA ALA A 378 -0.18 31.85 -18.43
C ALA A 378 -0.75 33.14 -17.84
N THR A 379 -2.08 33.19 -17.72
CA THR A 379 -2.79 34.15 -16.86
C THR A 379 -3.62 33.43 -15.81
N ASN A 380 -4.05 34.20 -14.80
CA ASN A 380 -4.76 33.71 -13.63
C ASN A 380 -3.96 32.68 -12.80
N VAL A 381 -2.64 32.83 -12.75
CA VAL A 381 -1.76 32.00 -11.92
C VAL A 381 -1.12 32.87 -10.84
N ALA A 382 -1.52 32.66 -9.59
CA ALA A 382 -0.88 33.26 -8.42
C ALA A 382 0.05 32.23 -7.78
N VAL A 383 1.25 32.67 -7.39
CA VAL A 383 2.24 31.81 -6.74
C VAL A 383 2.73 32.43 -5.46
N ARG A 384 2.78 31.62 -4.41
CA ARG A 384 3.41 31.94 -3.12
C ARG A 384 4.32 30.79 -2.70
N TYR A 385 5.23 31.04 -1.77
CA TYR A 385 6.13 30.01 -1.24
C TYR A 385 5.80 29.67 0.21
N ALA A 386 5.55 28.41 0.51
CA ALA A 386 5.21 27.91 1.84
C ALA A 386 5.64 26.46 2.02
N ASP A 387 6.18 26.12 3.19
CA ASP A 387 6.54 24.75 3.60
C ASP A 387 7.43 23.98 2.61
N GLY A 388 8.34 24.68 1.93
CA GLY A 388 9.24 24.09 0.95
C GLY A 388 8.68 24.04 -0.47
N PHE A 389 7.39 24.34 -0.66
CA PHE A 389 6.71 24.30 -1.95
C PHE A 389 6.37 25.70 -2.47
N ALA A 390 6.38 25.85 -3.79
CA ALA A 390 5.58 26.87 -4.44
C ALA A 390 4.12 26.40 -4.46
N VAL A 391 3.25 27.13 -3.78
CA VAL A 391 1.80 26.92 -3.83
C VAL A 391 1.25 27.78 -4.95
N VAL A 392 0.65 27.12 -5.93
CA VAL A 392 0.14 27.72 -7.16
C VAL A 392 -1.38 27.60 -7.12
N GLU A 393 -2.05 28.73 -7.22
CA GLU A 393 -3.51 28.82 -7.13
C GLU A 393 -4.02 29.73 -8.26
N ARG A 394 -5.30 29.60 -8.61
CA ARG A 394 -5.93 30.57 -9.50
C ARG A 394 -5.89 31.95 -8.86
N GLY A 395 -5.32 32.94 -9.55
CA GLY A 395 -5.30 34.31 -9.06
C GLY A 395 -4.51 35.27 -9.93
N ALA A 396 -4.52 36.55 -9.58
CA ALA A 396 -3.77 37.56 -10.34
C ALA A 396 -2.27 37.24 -10.33
N LEU A 397 -1.65 37.33 -11.50
CA LEU A 397 -0.21 37.14 -11.64
C LEU A 397 0.53 38.26 -10.89
N SER A 398 1.39 37.87 -9.96
CA SER A 398 2.26 38.76 -9.17
C SER A 398 3.71 38.25 -9.26
N PRO A 399 4.43 38.59 -10.34
CA PRO A 399 5.79 38.10 -10.56
C PRO A 399 6.75 38.67 -9.51
N ALA A 400 7.43 37.80 -8.76
CA ALA A 400 8.29 38.21 -7.65
C ALA A 400 9.35 37.15 -7.32
N LYS A 401 10.37 37.55 -6.56
CA LYS A 401 11.27 36.63 -5.87
C LYS A 401 10.51 35.96 -4.73
N LEU A 402 10.60 34.64 -4.64
CA LEU A 402 9.88 33.81 -3.67
C LEU A 402 10.75 33.41 -2.48
N ALA A 403 11.98 32.95 -2.74
CA ALA A 403 12.88 32.47 -1.69
C ALA A 403 14.34 32.51 -2.13
N GLU A 404 15.25 32.98 -1.28
CA GLU A 404 16.70 32.96 -1.57
C GLU A 404 17.31 31.61 -1.21
N ARG A 405 16.98 31.10 -0.02
CA ARG A 405 17.47 29.86 0.57
C ARG A 405 16.31 28.91 0.87
N PRO A 406 15.72 28.28 -0.15
CA PRO A 406 14.61 27.36 0.02
C PRO A 406 15.02 26.07 0.74
N ARG A 407 14.04 25.40 1.29
CA ARG A 407 14.17 24.09 1.93
C ARG A 407 13.53 23.04 1.03
N LEU A 408 14.16 21.89 0.88
CA LEU A 408 13.57 20.77 0.14
C LEU A 408 12.54 20.09 1.05
N PRO A 409 11.25 20.03 0.65
CA PRO A 409 10.24 19.32 1.43
C PRO A 409 10.45 17.80 1.34
N ALA A 410 9.75 17.04 2.21
CA ALA A 410 9.69 15.59 2.07
C ALA A 410 8.94 15.24 0.78
N LEU A 411 9.61 14.51 -0.12
CA LEU A 411 9.07 14.14 -1.43
C LEU A 411 8.58 12.69 -1.45
N PRO A 412 7.50 12.38 -2.20
CA PRO A 412 7.01 11.01 -2.37
C PRO A 412 7.96 10.17 -3.24
N MET A 413 9.11 9.77 -2.67
CA MET A 413 10.12 8.98 -3.39
C MET A 413 10.04 7.48 -3.09
N THR A 414 9.35 7.09 -2.03
CA THR A 414 9.18 5.67 -1.68
C THR A 414 7.72 5.28 -1.68
N SER A 415 7.38 4.27 -2.45
CA SER A 415 6.05 3.67 -2.41
C SER A 415 6.08 2.18 -2.11
N VAL A 416 4.99 1.69 -1.56
CA VAL A 416 4.77 0.28 -1.27
C VAL A 416 3.46 -0.12 -1.92
N ARG A 417 3.49 -1.20 -2.70
CA ARG A 417 2.28 -1.93 -3.09
C ARG A 417 2.08 -3.06 -2.09
N TYR A 418 1.07 -2.91 -1.25
CA TYR A 418 0.69 -3.93 -0.27
C TYR A 418 -0.48 -4.73 -0.80
N CYS A 419 -0.34 -6.05 -0.88
CA CYS A 419 -1.40 -6.97 -1.26
C CYS A 419 -1.70 -7.94 -0.12
N SER A 420 -2.96 -7.99 0.32
CA SER A 420 -3.40 -9.04 1.23
C SER A 420 -3.72 -10.30 0.43
N MET A 421 -2.98 -11.38 0.63
CA MET A 421 -3.29 -12.66 -0.04
C MET A 421 -4.56 -13.32 0.50
N LEU A 422 -5.09 -12.81 1.63
CA LEU A 422 -6.36 -13.28 2.18
C LEU A 422 -7.55 -12.69 1.42
N THR A 423 -7.60 -11.37 1.23
CA THR A 423 -8.71 -10.70 0.54
C THR A 423 -8.50 -10.56 -0.97
N GLY A 424 -7.26 -10.71 -1.44
CA GLY A 424 -6.86 -10.42 -2.82
C GLY A 424 -6.73 -8.93 -3.12
N GLU A 425 -7.01 -8.05 -2.14
CA GLU A 425 -6.94 -6.61 -2.31
C GLU A 425 -5.51 -6.11 -2.30
N CYS A 426 -5.20 -5.18 -3.20
CA CYS A 426 -3.92 -4.50 -3.27
C CYS A 426 -4.13 -2.99 -3.18
N SER A 427 -3.26 -2.30 -2.45
CA SER A 427 -3.21 -0.84 -2.41
C SER A 427 -1.79 -0.33 -2.56
N VAL A 428 -1.63 0.85 -3.16
CA VAL A 428 -0.36 1.55 -3.22
C VAL A 428 -0.40 2.71 -2.24
N ARG A 429 0.68 2.89 -1.48
CA ARG A 429 0.84 4.04 -0.58
C ARG A 429 2.26 4.58 -0.61
N TYR A 430 2.40 5.88 -0.36
CA TYR A 430 3.70 6.53 -0.21
C TYR A 430 4.15 6.57 1.25
N VAL A 431 5.45 6.40 1.45
CA VAL A 431 6.10 6.36 2.77
C VAL A 431 6.89 7.65 2.93
N TYR A 432 6.57 8.43 3.97
CA TYR A 432 7.25 9.69 4.30
C TYR A 432 8.00 9.64 5.64
N SER A 433 7.75 8.59 6.44
CA SER A 433 8.46 8.23 7.66
C SER A 433 8.46 6.70 7.78
N PRO A 434 9.38 6.08 8.56
CA PRO A 434 9.40 4.63 8.70
C PRO A 434 8.04 4.06 9.10
N VAL A 435 7.58 3.04 8.36
CA VAL A 435 6.26 2.45 8.55
C VAL A 435 6.37 0.93 8.58
N THR A 436 5.82 0.33 9.64
CA THR A 436 5.69 -1.12 9.78
C THR A 436 4.37 -1.59 9.15
N LEU A 437 4.45 -2.56 8.25
CA LEU A 437 3.32 -3.16 7.56
C LEU A 437 2.86 -4.40 8.34
N ALA A 438 1.85 -4.23 9.20
CA ALA A 438 1.25 -5.33 9.94
C ALA A 438 -0.20 -5.57 9.50
N GLU A 439 -0.56 -6.84 9.32
CA GLU A 439 -1.95 -7.26 9.21
C GLU A 439 -2.72 -6.95 10.50
N LYS A 440 -4.00 -6.60 10.35
CA LYS A 440 -4.86 -6.27 11.50
C LYS A 440 -5.09 -7.47 12.42
N ALA A 441 -5.07 -8.68 11.87
CA ALA A 441 -5.26 -9.92 12.60
C ALA A 441 -4.32 -11.00 12.07
N SER A 442 -3.66 -11.72 12.98
CA SER A 442 -2.83 -12.88 12.62
C SER A 442 -3.66 -14.15 12.39
N VAL A 443 -4.94 -14.15 12.77
CA VAL A 443 -5.88 -15.25 12.53
C VAL A 443 -7.21 -14.67 12.07
N VAL A 444 -7.72 -15.15 10.93
CA VAL A 444 -9.03 -14.75 10.39
C VAL A 444 -9.92 -15.98 10.23
N TYR A 445 -11.16 -15.89 10.68
CA TYR A 445 -12.14 -16.97 10.61
C TYR A 445 -13.11 -16.75 9.45
N ASP A 446 -13.29 -17.75 8.60
CA ASP A 446 -14.19 -17.70 7.44
C ASP A 446 -15.60 -18.25 7.76
N GLY A 447 -15.93 -18.42 9.06
CA GLY A 447 -17.23 -18.91 9.53
C GLY A 447 -17.50 -20.40 9.29
N ASN A 448 -16.96 -21.01 8.23
CA ASN A 448 -17.18 -22.41 7.89
C ASN A 448 -16.14 -23.36 8.51
N ARG A 449 -15.91 -23.24 9.82
CA ARG A 449 -14.90 -24.05 10.55
C ARG A 449 -13.52 -24.07 9.86
N THR A 450 -13.21 -22.97 9.17
CA THR A 450 -11.96 -22.72 8.46
C THR A 450 -11.39 -21.41 8.99
N ARG A 451 -10.08 -21.38 9.21
CA ARG A 451 -9.36 -20.18 9.60
C ARG A 451 -8.08 -20.04 8.78
N TYR A 452 -7.62 -18.82 8.63
CA TYR A 452 -6.36 -18.49 7.98
C TYR A 452 -5.41 -17.94 9.03
N VAL A 453 -4.23 -18.54 9.13
CA VAL A 453 -3.17 -18.11 10.05
C VAL A 453 -2.07 -17.42 9.25
N LEU A 454 -1.74 -16.19 9.64
CA LEU A 454 -0.66 -15.42 9.05
C LEU A 454 0.67 -16.13 9.35
N LEU A 455 1.43 -16.44 8.30
CA LEU A 455 2.78 -16.97 8.39
C LEU A 455 3.83 -15.86 8.40
N GLY A 456 3.57 -14.76 7.71
CA GLY A 456 4.52 -13.67 7.51
C GLY A 456 4.25 -12.89 6.24
N TYR A 457 5.30 -12.32 5.65
CA TYR A 457 5.23 -11.43 4.51
C TYR A 457 6.32 -11.75 3.48
N TYR A 458 6.02 -11.55 2.21
CA TYR A 458 7.01 -11.48 1.15
C TYR A 458 7.29 -10.01 0.83
N VAL A 459 8.54 -9.59 0.91
CA VAL A 459 9.02 -8.26 0.48
C VAL A 459 9.92 -8.46 -0.73
N ASP A 460 9.47 -7.97 -1.89
CA ASP A 460 10.15 -8.16 -3.19
C ASP A 460 10.53 -9.63 -3.45
N GLY A 461 9.62 -10.54 -3.09
CA GLY A 461 9.79 -11.98 -3.24
C GLY A 461 10.58 -12.68 -2.12
N ARG A 462 11.08 -11.96 -1.12
CA ARG A 462 11.81 -12.54 0.04
C ARG A 462 10.89 -12.67 1.26
N PHE A 463 10.81 -13.87 1.83
CA PHE A 463 9.97 -14.14 2.99
C PHE A 463 10.58 -13.60 4.30
N THR A 464 9.72 -13.08 5.18
CA THR A 464 10.02 -12.71 6.57
C THR A 464 8.82 -13.04 7.45
N GLU A 465 9.07 -13.57 8.65
CA GLU A 465 8.02 -13.87 9.63
C GLU A 465 7.49 -12.58 10.28
N ASP A 466 8.39 -11.63 10.53
CA ASP A 466 8.07 -10.36 11.18
C ASP A 466 7.46 -9.34 10.22
N PRO A 467 6.55 -8.47 10.69
CA PRO A 467 6.05 -7.33 9.92
C PRO A 467 7.19 -6.45 9.38
N PRO A 468 7.29 -6.24 8.05
CA PRO A 468 8.38 -5.47 7.48
C PRO A 468 8.24 -3.97 7.77
N THR A 469 9.34 -3.34 8.15
CA THR A 469 9.45 -1.88 8.28
C THR A 469 10.05 -1.28 7.02
N ILE A 470 9.29 -0.45 6.32
CA ILE A 470 9.74 0.28 5.15
C ILE A 470 10.18 1.69 5.57
N THR A 471 11.41 2.05 5.22
CA THR A 471 11.98 3.37 5.49
C THR A 471 11.94 4.22 4.23
N PRO A 472 11.53 5.50 4.30
CA PRO A 472 11.52 6.38 3.14
C PRO A 472 12.94 6.68 2.65
N SER A 473 13.12 6.62 1.33
CA SER A 473 14.31 7.10 0.65
C SER A 473 14.21 8.62 0.49
N SER A 474 15.30 9.32 0.82
CA SER A 474 15.46 10.76 0.56
C SER A 474 16.39 11.05 -0.63
N SER A 475 16.97 10.00 -1.23
CA SER A 475 17.96 10.13 -2.30
C SER A 475 17.41 9.69 -3.65
N TRP A 476 16.66 8.59 -3.73
CA TRP A 476 16.18 8.07 -5.01
C TRP A 476 14.78 7.44 -4.93
N PHE A 477 14.13 7.28 -6.08
CA PHE A 477 12.87 6.56 -6.19
C PHE A 477 13.03 5.10 -5.79
N THR A 478 12.11 4.59 -4.98
CA THR A 478 12.13 3.21 -4.48
C THR A 478 10.70 2.68 -4.42
N HIS A 479 10.51 1.45 -4.90
CA HIS A 479 9.25 0.75 -4.83
C HIS A 479 9.44 -0.61 -4.16
N TYR A 480 8.55 -0.95 -3.23
CA TYR A 480 8.50 -2.27 -2.61
C TYR A 480 7.17 -2.95 -2.94
N GLU A 481 7.24 -4.23 -3.29
CA GLU A 481 6.08 -5.11 -3.35
C GLU A 481 6.01 -5.95 -2.09
N VAL A 482 4.94 -5.77 -1.31
CA VAL A 482 4.72 -6.50 -0.06
C VAL A 482 3.44 -7.32 -0.14
N ARG A 483 3.54 -8.61 0.14
CA ARG A 483 2.39 -9.54 0.13
C ARG A 483 2.33 -10.29 1.45
N SER A 484 1.19 -10.30 2.13
CA SER A 484 1.02 -11.18 3.29
C SER A 484 0.91 -12.65 2.87
N SER A 485 1.29 -13.58 3.75
CA SER A 485 1.23 -15.01 3.48
C SER A 485 0.41 -15.69 4.56
N TYR A 486 -0.63 -16.42 4.16
CA TYR A 486 -1.51 -17.13 5.06
C TYR A 486 -1.49 -18.63 4.79
N LYS A 487 -1.71 -19.40 5.85
CA LYS A 487 -1.97 -20.84 5.79
C LYS A 487 -3.40 -21.12 6.21
N ALA A 488 -4.14 -21.84 5.38
CA ALA A 488 -5.47 -22.32 5.75
C ALA A 488 -5.35 -23.46 6.78
N GLN A 489 -6.26 -23.44 7.76
CA GLN A 489 -6.46 -24.50 8.74
C GLN A 489 -7.94 -24.83 8.84
N HIS A 490 -8.26 -26.11 8.99
CA HIS A 490 -9.62 -26.59 9.14
C HIS A 490 -9.83 -27.18 10.54
N PHE A 491 -11.03 -26.97 11.08
CA PHE A 491 -11.39 -27.52 12.37
C PHE A 491 -11.74 -29.00 12.22
N VAL A 492 -11.07 -29.84 13.01
CA VAL A 492 -11.24 -31.28 13.03
C VAL A 492 -11.83 -31.70 14.36
N VAL A 493 -12.89 -32.51 14.30
CA VAL A 493 -13.54 -33.10 15.48
C VAL A 493 -13.59 -34.61 15.31
N VAL A 494 -13.08 -35.33 16.30
CA VAL A 494 -13.26 -36.78 16.42
C VAL A 494 -14.03 -37.04 17.71
N SER A 495 -15.15 -37.75 17.64
CA SER A 495 -15.97 -38.10 18.79
C SER A 495 -16.17 -39.61 18.87
N SER A 496 -16.04 -40.16 20.08
CA SER A 496 -16.35 -41.56 20.34
C SER A 496 -16.87 -41.76 21.75
N PRO A 497 -17.93 -42.56 21.96
CA PRO A 497 -18.39 -42.97 23.28
C PRO A 497 -17.34 -43.76 24.08
N LEU A 498 -16.39 -44.41 23.42
CA LEU A 498 -15.31 -45.20 24.04
C LEU A 498 -13.93 -44.70 23.59
N PRO A 499 -12.85 -44.92 24.37
CA PRO A 499 -11.54 -44.40 24.02
C PRO A 499 -11.01 -44.94 22.67
N VAL A 500 -10.64 -44.02 21.78
CA VAL A 500 -9.92 -44.26 20.52
C VAL A 500 -8.55 -43.58 20.59
N THR A 501 -7.67 -43.84 19.63
CA THR A 501 -6.38 -43.13 19.52
C THR A 501 -6.45 -42.14 18.37
N VAL A 502 -6.11 -40.87 18.61
CA VAL A 502 -6.04 -39.82 17.60
C VAL A 502 -4.61 -39.29 17.57
N ASN A 503 -3.89 -39.46 16.45
CA ASN A 503 -2.46 -39.15 16.31
C ASN A 503 -1.61 -39.67 17.49
N GLY A 504 -1.81 -40.92 17.89
CA GLY A 504 -1.08 -41.56 19.00
C GLY A 504 -1.60 -41.22 20.40
N THR A 505 -2.57 -40.31 20.56
CA THR A 505 -3.13 -39.93 21.86
C THR A 505 -4.48 -40.58 22.12
N ARG A 506 -4.61 -41.31 23.24
CA ARG A 506 -5.87 -41.97 23.64
C ARG A 506 -6.88 -40.94 24.15
N THR A 507 -8.07 -40.86 23.54
CA THR A 507 -9.13 -39.92 23.91
C THR A 507 -10.53 -40.42 23.51
N THR A 508 -11.59 -39.88 24.11
CA THR A 508 -12.99 -40.01 23.66
C THR A 508 -13.43 -38.83 22.80
N ARG A 509 -12.68 -37.73 22.82
CA ARG A 509 -12.94 -36.54 22.02
C ARG A 509 -11.65 -35.82 21.66
N TYR A 510 -11.46 -35.56 20.37
CA TYR A 510 -10.44 -34.65 19.85
C TYR A 510 -11.12 -33.46 19.16
N ALA A 511 -10.63 -32.25 19.41
CA ALA A 511 -11.07 -31.06 18.71
C ALA A 511 -9.86 -30.12 18.54
N GLY A 512 -9.53 -29.77 17.30
CA GLY A 512 -8.35 -28.96 17.01
C GLY A 512 -8.36 -28.37 15.61
N TRP A 513 -7.53 -27.35 15.40
CA TRP A 513 -7.27 -26.78 14.08
C TRP A 513 -6.04 -27.44 13.49
N LEU A 514 -6.19 -28.02 12.30
CA LEU A 514 -5.10 -28.68 11.58
C LEU A 514 -4.87 -27.99 10.24
N ASP A 515 -3.62 -28.01 9.78
CA ASP A 515 -3.21 -27.41 8.52
C ASP A 515 -3.92 -28.05 7.32
N ALA A 516 -4.36 -27.22 6.37
CA ALA A 516 -4.90 -27.71 5.12
C ALA A 516 -3.87 -28.61 4.39
N GLY A 517 -4.33 -29.75 3.90
CA GLY A 517 -3.49 -30.78 3.26
C GLY A 517 -2.73 -31.70 4.23
N SER A 518 -2.81 -31.47 5.55
CA SER A 518 -2.30 -32.42 6.54
C SER A 518 -3.20 -33.66 6.67
N SER A 519 -2.80 -34.62 7.50
CA SER A 519 -3.59 -35.83 7.78
C SER A 519 -3.76 -36.03 9.27
N ILE A 520 -4.91 -36.60 9.65
CA ILE A 520 -5.18 -37.08 11.00
C ILE A 520 -5.38 -38.59 10.97
N VAL A 521 -4.72 -39.30 11.89
CA VAL A 521 -4.83 -40.75 12.04
C VAL A 521 -5.75 -41.05 13.22
N VAL A 522 -6.83 -41.78 12.97
CA VAL A 522 -7.77 -42.26 13.99
C VAL A 522 -7.69 -43.77 14.03
N GLU A 523 -7.25 -44.33 15.16
CA GLU A 523 -7.19 -45.78 15.37
C GLU A 523 -8.30 -46.18 16.33
N VAL A 524 -9.12 -47.12 15.88
CA VAL A 524 -10.28 -47.63 16.63
C VAL A 524 -9.98 -49.09 16.99
N PRO A 525 -9.98 -49.46 18.28
CA PRO A 525 -9.79 -50.85 18.69
C PRO A 525 -10.84 -51.79 18.06
N ASP A 526 -10.43 -52.98 17.60
CA ASP A 526 -11.35 -53.98 17.02
C ASP A 526 -12.44 -54.44 18.00
N ARG A 527 -12.15 -54.35 19.30
CA ARG A 527 -13.09 -54.63 20.38
C ARG A 527 -12.68 -53.96 21.69
N VAL A 528 -13.67 -53.60 22.49
CA VAL A 528 -13.49 -53.13 23.87
C VAL A 528 -14.38 -53.97 24.78
N VAL A 529 -13.77 -54.66 25.75
CA VAL A 529 -14.53 -55.42 26.76
C VAL A 529 -14.48 -54.66 28.07
N LEU A 530 -15.66 -54.37 28.62
CA LEU A 530 -15.81 -53.78 29.95
C LEU A 530 -15.87 -54.87 31.03
N GLU A 531 -15.45 -54.53 32.25
CA GLU A 531 -15.43 -55.45 33.40
C GLU A 531 -16.81 -56.05 33.73
N ASN A 532 -17.89 -55.33 33.41
CA ASN A 532 -19.25 -55.79 33.63
C ASN A 532 -19.72 -56.88 32.65
N GLY A 533 -18.86 -57.33 31.73
CA GLY A 533 -19.21 -58.33 30.71
C GLY A 533 -19.89 -57.75 29.47
N THR A 534 -19.78 -56.45 29.21
CA THR A 534 -20.22 -55.83 27.93
C THR A 534 -19.04 -55.78 26.96
N LEU A 535 -19.23 -56.30 25.75
CA LEU A 535 -18.31 -56.19 24.62
C LEU A 535 -18.84 -55.12 23.66
N PHE A 536 -17.99 -54.21 23.24
CA PHE A 536 -18.28 -53.29 22.16
C PHE A 536 -17.42 -53.63 20.95
N THR A 537 -18.04 -53.68 19.78
CA THR A 537 -17.35 -53.74 18.49
C THR A 537 -17.62 -52.45 17.74
N PRO A 538 -16.62 -51.86 17.07
CA PRO A 538 -16.82 -50.61 16.36
C PRO A 538 -17.68 -50.83 15.11
N LEU A 539 -18.51 -49.84 14.78
CA LEU A 539 -19.29 -49.81 13.54
C LEU A 539 -18.52 -49.17 12.38
N SER A 540 -17.44 -48.44 12.69
CA SER A 540 -16.52 -47.86 11.72
C SER A 540 -15.08 -48.26 12.04
N SER A 541 -14.35 -48.69 11.01
CA SER A 541 -12.89 -48.85 11.13
C SER A 541 -12.25 -47.47 11.20
N GLY A 542 -11.21 -47.33 12.04
CA GLY A 542 -10.33 -46.17 12.01
C GLY A 542 -9.69 -45.96 10.62
N GLY A 543 -8.96 -44.87 10.45
CA GLY A 543 -8.31 -44.56 9.19
C GLY A 543 -7.47 -43.28 9.21
N VAL A 544 -6.88 -42.99 8.06
CA VAL A 544 -6.15 -41.73 7.80
C VAL A 544 -7.09 -40.80 7.04
N PHE A 545 -7.39 -39.64 7.62
CA PHE A 545 -8.25 -38.63 7.01
C PHE A 545 -7.40 -37.43 6.59
N ARG A 546 -7.49 -37.06 5.31
CA ARG A 546 -6.83 -35.85 4.79
C ARG A 546 -7.66 -34.62 5.15
N VAL A 547 -7.00 -33.58 5.63
CA VAL A 547 -7.59 -32.32 6.09
C VAL A 547 -7.60 -31.32 4.93
N ASP A 548 -8.40 -31.58 3.90
CA ASP A 548 -8.61 -30.61 2.80
C ASP A 548 -9.85 -29.71 3.05
N SER A 549 -10.63 -30.01 4.10
CA SER A 549 -11.80 -29.27 4.55
C SER A 549 -12.07 -29.59 6.04
N PRO A 550 -13.05 -28.96 6.72
CA PRO A 550 -13.43 -29.34 8.09
C PRO A 550 -13.82 -30.81 8.19
N VAL A 551 -13.13 -31.57 9.05
CA VAL A 551 -13.33 -33.01 9.21
C VAL A 551 -14.12 -33.29 10.49
N THR A 552 -15.18 -34.08 10.38
CA THR A 552 -15.88 -34.64 11.55
C THR A 552 -15.90 -36.16 11.44
N VAL A 553 -15.33 -36.85 12.42
CA VAL A 553 -15.30 -38.32 12.51
C VAL A 553 -16.07 -38.74 13.74
N GLU A 554 -17.15 -39.49 13.55
CA GLU A 554 -17.92 -40.09 14.63
C GLU A 554 -17.69 -41.60 14.65
N VAL A 555 -17.16 -42.11 15.76
CA VAL A 555 -16.92 -43.55 15.94
C VAL A 555 -18.06 -44.12 16.78
N ALA A 556 -18.95 -44.85 16.12
CA ALA A 556 -20.06 -45.55 16.76
C ALA A 556 -19.67 -46.97 17.16
N TRP A 557 -20.32 -47.49 18.20
CA TRP A 557 -20.03 -48.80 18.76
C TRP A 557 -21.32 -49.61 18.94
N GLN A 558 -21.26 -50.89 18.59
CA GLN A 558 -22.32 -51.85 18.81
C GLN A 558 -22.04 -52.65 20.09
N PRO A 559 -22.89 -52.57 21.12
CA PRO A 559 -22.75 -53.42 22.30
C PRO A 559 -23.19 -54.86 22.04
N TYR A 560 -22.58 -55.78 22.80
CA TYR A 560 -22.91 -57.18 22.97
C TYR A 560 -22.77 -57.52 24.45
N TYR A 561 -23.64 -58.37 24.96
CA TYR A 561 -23.67 -58.70 26.38
C TYR A 561 -23.25 -60.14 26.60
N LEU A 562 -22.33 -60.37 27.56
CA LEU A 562 -21.91 -61.70 27.95
C LEU A 562 -23.07 -62.41 28.64
N VAL A 563 -23.49 -63.53 28.07
CA VAL A 563 -24.47 -64.43 28.64
C VAL A 563 -23.76 -65.70 29.08
N THR A 564 -23.78 -65.96 30.38
CA THR A 564 -23.22 -67.17 30.97
C THR A 564 -24.34 -68.01 31.56
N VAL A 565 -24.46 -69.26 31.13
CA VAL A 565 -25.35 -70.26 31.75
C VAL A 565 -24.47 -71.35 32.34
N THR A 566 -24.59 -71.58 33.64
CA THR A 566 -23.92 -72.68 34.35
C THR A 566 -24.97 -73.61 34.94
N SER A 567 -24.76 -74.91 34.77
CA SER A 567 -25.67 -75.92 35.30
C SER A 567 -24.89 -77.11 35.86
N GLN A 568 -25.42 -77.71 36.93
CA GLN A 568 -24.86 -78.94 37.50
C GLN A 568 -25.07 -80.17 36.59
N TYR A 569 -26.07 -80.12 35.72
CA TYR A 569 -26.39 -81.16 34.72
C TYR A 569 -26.65 -80.53 33.35
N PRO A 570 -26.48 -81.25 32.22
CA PRO A 570 -26.65 -80.67 30.89
C PRO A 570 -28.04 -80.05 30.68
N VAL A 571 -28.07 -78.79 30.25
CA VAL A 571 -29.27 -78.04 29.83
C VAL A 571 -29.25 -77.82 28.32
N LEU A 572 -30.41 -77.52 27.73
CA LEU A 572 -30.52 -77.10 26.33
C LEU A 572 -30.54 -75.57 26.27
N VAL A 573 -29.55 -74.97 25.62
CA VAL A 573 -29.53 -73.53 25.32
C VAL A 573 -29.82 -73.35 23.83
N ASN A 574 -30.99 -72.81 23.49
CA ASN A 574 -31.50 -72.75 22.10
C ASN A 574 -31.42 -74.10 21.34
N GLY A 575 -31.63 -75.21 22.07
CA GLY A 575 -31.61 -76.57 21.51
C GLY A 575 -30.25 -77.27 21.54
N GLU A 576 -29.17 -76.60 21.90
CA GLU A 576 -27.83 -77.21 22.04
C GLU A 576 -27.60 -77.67 23.49
N ARG A 577 -27.21 -78.95 23.68
CA ARG A 577 -27.00 -79.55 25.00
C ARG A 577 -25.62 -79.17 25.57
N THR A 578 -25.59 -78.50 26.72
CA THR A 578 -24.35 -78.06 27.37
C THR A 578 -24.49 -77.94 28.90
N GLU A 579 -23.40 -78.10 29.63
CA GLU A 579 -23.30 -77.80 31.08
C GLU A 579 -22.81 -76.37 31.34
N ARG A 580 -22.17 -75.75 30.34
CA ARG A 580 -21.66 -74.38 30.39
C ARG A 580 -21.82 -73.69 29.03
N TYR A 581 -22.60 -72.61 29.02
CA TYR A 581 -22.73 -71.72 27.87
C TYR A 581 -22.10 -70.37 28.22
N SER A 582 -21.26 -69.82 27.36
CA SER A 582 -20.66 -68.49 27.54
C SER A 582 -20.46 -67.83 26.18
N ARG A 583 -21.30 -66.86 25.83
CA ARG A 583 -21.22 -66.15 24.54
C ARG A 583 -21.65 -64.70 24.69
N TYR A 584 -21.03 -63.81 23.92
CA TYR A 584 -21.50 -62.45 23.71
C TYR A 584 -22.65 -62.44 22.71
N LEU A 585 -23.79 -61.88 23.09
CA LEU A 585 -25.00 -61.82 22.26
C LEU A 585 -25.44 -60.37 22.04
N ALA A 586 -26.01 -60.09 20.87
CA ALA A 586 -26.51 -58.76 20.55
C ALA A 586 -27.73 -58.40 21.43
N PRO A 587 -27.92 -57.12 21.79
CA PRO A 587 -29.12 -56.66 22.47
C PRO A 587 -30.39 -57.08 21.73
N GLY A 588 -31.41 -57.53 22.46
CA GLY A 588 -32.67 -58.02 21.90
C GLY A 588 -32.66 -59.48 21.46
N THR A 589 -31.51 -60.17 21.50
CA THR A 589 -31.46 -61.62 21.25
C THR A 589 -32.32 -62.35 22.28
N GLN A 590 -33.17 -63.27 21.82
CA GLN A 590 -33.93 -64.16 22.70
C GLN A 590 -33.19 -65.48 22.89
N LEU A 591 -33.07 -65.91 24.14
CA LEU A 591 -32.47 -67.18 24.54
C LEU A 591 -33.50 -68.03 25.27
N GLU A 592 -33.68 -69.28 24.85
CA GLU A 592 -34.47 -70.27 25.55
C GLU A 592 -33.53 -71.28 26.22
N VAL A 593 -33.57 -71.36 27.55
CA VAL A 593 -32.84 -72.33 28.36
C VAL A 593 -33.84 -73.34 28.90
N LYS A 594 -33.71 -74.61 28.51
CA LYS A 594 -34.53 -75.72 29.02
C LYS A 594 -33.70 -76.64 29.89
N ALA A 595 -34.23 -76.94 31.06
CA ALA A 595 -33.66 -77.88 31.98
C ALA A 595 -34.67 -78.98 32.25
N GLU A 596 -34.27 -80.23 32.05
CA GLU A 596 -35.13 -81.38 32.29
C GLU A 596 -34.78 -82.01 33.66
N PRO A 597 -35.76 -82.60 34.38
CA PRO A 597 -35.49 -83.37 35.57
C PRO A 597 -34.52 -84.52 35.29
N VAL A 598 -33.49 -84.66 36.10
CA VAL A 598 -32.48 -85.72 35.93
C VAL A 598 -32.81 -86.87 36.90
N PRO A 599 -33.16 -88.07 36.40
CA PRO A 599 -33.48 -89.20 37.27
C PRO A 599 -32.20 -89.77 37.91
N LEU A 600 -32.21 -89.92 39.23
CA LEU A 600 -31.19 -90.63 40.01
C LEU A 600 -31.77 -91.93 40.59
N TYR A 601 -30.90 -92.90 40.88
CA TYR A 601 -31.27 -94.18 41.51
C TYR A 601 -32.44 -94.90 40.81
N GLY A 602 -32.37 -95.05 39.48
CA GLY A 602 -33.41 -95.70 38.69
C GLY A 602 -34.74 -94.94 38.62
N GLY A 603 -34.75 -93.64 38.96
CA GLY A 603 -35.94 -92.78 38.91
C GLY A 603 -36.69 -92.64 40.24
N LEU A 604 -36.12 -93.14 41.35
CA LEU A 604 -36.67 -93.01 42.70
C LEU A 604 -36.52 -91.60 43.28
N VAL A 605 -35.44 -90.91 42.94
CA VAL A 605 -35.21 -89.49 43.24
C VAL A 605 -35.01 -88.77 41.91
N THR A 606 -35.76 -87.71 41.67
CA THR A 606 -35.50 -86.83 40.51
C THR A 606 -34.83 -85.57 41.00
N MET A 607 -33.72 -85.19 40.35
CA MET A 607 -33.16 -83.87 40.53
C MET A 607 -34.00 -82.94 39.66
N ASP A 608 -34.83 -82.12 40.30
CA ASP A 608 -35.71 -81.19 39.60
C ASP A 608 -35.00 -79.84 39.50
N PRO A 609 -34.95 -79.22 38.30
CA PRO A 609 -34.34 -77.91 38.15
C PRO A 609 -35.18 -76.85 38.83
N ASN A 610 -34.53 -75.78 39.29
CA ASN A 610 -35.19 -74.58 39.80
C ASN A 610 -36.14 -73.91 38.78
N ALA A 611 -35.94 -74.14 37.49
CA ALA A 611 -36.86 -73.78 36.41
C ALA A 611 -36.71 -74.75 35.23
N SER A 612 -37.83 -75.21 34.67
CA SER A 612 -37.83 -76.14 33.53
C SER A 612 -37.63 -75.45 32.17
N SER A 613 -38.03 -74.18 32.06
CA SER A 613 -37.84 -73.35 30.87
C SER A 613 -37.70 -71.89 31.27
N ILE A 614 -36.64 -71.23 30.82
CA ILE A 614 -36.41 -69.80 30.99
C ILE A 614 -36.26 -69.19 29.61
N ARG A 615 -37.09 -68.19 29.30
CA ARG A 615 -36.92 -67.33 28.13
C ARG A 615 -36.32 -66.02 28.59
N LEU A 616 -35.15 -65.70 28.08
CA LEU A 616 -34.41 -64.50 28.42
C LEU A 616 -34.30 -63.58 27.21
N LEU A 617 -34.68 -62.32 27.39
CA LEU A 617 -34.38 -61.26 26.44
C LEU A 617 -33.05 -60.61 26.87
N VAL A 618 -32.04 -60.65 26.00
CA VAL A 618 -30.72 -60.11 26.30
C VAL A 618 -30.75 -58.59 26.22
N THR A 619 -30.86 -57.92 27.37
CA THR A 619 -30.83 -56.44 27.49
C THR A 619 -29.61 -55.93 28.26
N ALA A 620 -28.90 -56.81 28.98
CA ALA A 620 -27.68 -56.55 29.74
C ALA A 620 -26.88 -57.87 29.94
N PRO A 621 -25.63 -57.82 30.42
CA PRO A 621 -24.87 -59.02 30.79
C PRO A 621 -25.63 -59.83 31.85
N VAL A 622 -25.71 -61.16 31.68
CA VAL A 622 -26.45 -62.02 32.59
C VAL A 622 -25.70 -63.31 32.88
N THR A 623 -25.70 -63.68 34.15
CA THR A 623 -25.26 -65.00 34.62
C THR A 623 -26.47 -65.74 35.17
N LEU A 624 -26.81 -66.86 34.54
CA LEU A 624 -27.89 -67.74 34.96
C LEU A 624 -27.30 -69.03 35.51
N SER A 625 -27.63 -69.35 36.76
CA SER A 625 -27.30 -70.64 37.34
C SER A 625 -28.54 -71.51 37.41
N VAL A 626 -28.54 -72.62 36.67
CA VAL A 626 -29.55 -73.67 36.81
C VAL A 626 -29.08 -74.60 37.93
N SER A 627 -29.86 -74.61 39.01
CA SER A 627 -29.60 -75.45 40.18
C SER A 627 -30.67 -76.52 40.25
N TYR A 628 -30.30 -77.67 40.81
CA TYR A 628 -31.19 -78.80 40.93
C TYR A 628 -31.41 -79.15 42.39
N SER A 629 -32.65 -79.39 42.77
CA SER A 629 -33.02 -79.84 44.11
C SER A 629 -33.60 -81.26 44.04
N PRO A 630 -33.24 -82.15 44.96
CA PRO A 630 -33.77 -83.51 44.98
C PRO A 630 -35.26 -83.49 45.33
N ASN A 631 -36.08 -84.10 44.47
CA ASN A 631 -37.48 -84.35 44.70
C ASN A 631 -37.68 -85.82 45.10
N TYR A 632 -38.08 -86.02 46.35
CA TYR A 632 -38.29 -87.33 46.96
C TYR A 632 -39.74 -87.82 46.87
N THR A 633 -40.64 -87.12 46.16
CA THR A 633 -42.08 -87.43 46.15
C THR A 633 -42.35 -88.88 45.72
N ARG A 634 -41.60 -89.39 44.72
CA ARG A 634 -41.71 -90.81 44.31
C ARG A 634 -41.16 -91.77 45.36
N LEU A 635 -40.03 -91.46 45.98
CA LEU A 635 -39.46 -92.24 47.08
C LEU A 635 -40.43 -92.31 48.28
N VAL A 636 -41.05 -91.19 48.66
CA VAL A 636 -42.05 -91.11 49.74
C VAL A 636 -43.32 -91.87 49.37
N ALA A 637 -43.79 -91.80 48.12
CA ALA A 637 -44.96 -92.57 47.68
C ALA A 637 -44.70 -94.08 47.69
N VAL A 638 -43.52 -94.54 47.24
CA VAL A 638 -43.13 -95.96 47.32
C VAL A 638 -42.97 -96.40 48.78
N ALA A 639 -42.37 -95.56 49.63
CA ALA A 639 -42.29 -95.83 51.07
C ALA A 639 -43.68 -95.91 51.71
N ALA A 640 -44.60 -94.99 51.42
CA ALA A 640 -45.97 -94.99 51.94
C ALA A 640 -46.79 -96.20 51.47
N VAL A 641 -46.66 -96.62 50.21
CA VAL A 641 -47.28 -97.86 49.71
C VAL A 641 -46.71 -99.09 50.43
N ALA A 642 -45.40 -99.13 50.67
CA ALA A 642 -44.79 -100.18 51.47
C ALA A 642 -45.33 -100.18 52.92
N THR A 643 -45.52 -99.01 53.56
CA THR A 643 -46.10 -98.91 54.91
C THR A 643 -47.56 -99.37 54.95
N VAL A 644 -48.37 -99.02 53.94
CA VAL A 644 -49.78 -99.47 53.82
C VAL A 644 -49.86 -100.98 53.59
N LEU A 645 -48.99 -101.55 52.75
CA LEU A 645 -48.93 -103.00 52.54
C LEU A 645 -48.56 -103.76 53.82
N VAL A 646 -47.67 -103.20 54.65
CA VAL A 646 -47.35 -103.75 55.98
C VAL A 646 -48.55 -103.65 56.94
N ALA A 647 -49.28 -102.53 56.96
CA ALA A 647 -50.47 -102.37 57.79
C ALA A 647 -51.62 -103.35 57.40
N VAL A 648 -51.82 -103.59 56.10
CA VAL A 648 -52.78 -104.58 55.58
C VAL A 648 -52.38 -106.02 55.94
N ALA A 649 -51.09 -106.34 55.93
CA ALA A 649 -50.58 -107.65 56.36
C ALA A 649 -50.82 -107.91 57.87
N VAL A 650 -50.69 -106.88 58.71
CA VAL A 650 -50.98 -106.98 60.16
C VAL A 650 -52.48 -107.14 60.43
N ALA A 651 -53.35 -106.43 59.70
CA ALA A 651 -54.81 -106.53 59.86
C ALA A 651 -55.38 -107.90 59.45
N ARG A 652 -54.77 -108.61 58.50
CA ARG A 652 -55.19 -109.97 58.08
C ARG A 652 -54.88 -111.06 59.12
N ARG A 653 -53.95 -110.84 60.06
CA ARG A 653 -53.55 -111.86 61.06
C ARG A 653 -54.54 -112.00 62.24
N ARG A 654 -55.46 -111.04 62.45
CA ARG A 654 -56.30 -110.95 63.65
C ARG A 654 -57.68 -111.64 63.59
N ARG A 655 -58.09 -112.26 62.47
CA ARG A 655 -59.46 -112.81 62.27
C ARG A 655 -59.61 -114.34 62.33
N ARG A 656 -58.69 -115.10 62.93
CA ARG A 656 -58.71 -116.59 62.88
C ARG A 656 -58.70 -117.37 64.22
N PHE A 657 -58.95 -116.75 65.37
CA PHE A 657 -58.98 -117.46 66.66
C PHE A 657 -60.11 -116.94 67.56
N GLU A 658 -61.19 -117.73 67.76
CA GLU A 658 -61.94 -117.96 69.03
C GLU A 658 -63.29 -118.70 68.81
N ALA A 659 -63.39 -119.93 69.33
CA ALA A 659 -64.61 -120.73 69.58
C ALA A 659 -64.32 -121.83 70.66
N PHE A 660 -65.29 -122.11 71.55
CA PHE A 660 -65.38 -123.08 72.70
C PHE A 660 -64.90 -122.63 74.11
N TYR A 661 -65.53 -123.02 75.25
CA TYR A 661 -66.86 -122.75 75.89
C TYR A 661 -66.73 -123.05 77.42
N GLU A 662 -67.56 -122.41 78.28
CA GLU A 662 -67.74 -122.33 79.77
C GLU A 662 -68.02 -123.64 80.58
N PRO A 663 -68.04 -123.72 81.97
CA PRO A 663 -69.11 -123.24 82.91
C PRO A 663 -68.63 -122.89 84.40
N PRO A 664 -69.42 -122.97 85.51
CA PRO A 664 -70.12 -121.86 86.22
C PRO A 664 -69.82 -121.66 87.76
N LEU A 665 -70.45 -120.61 88.37
CA LEU A 665 -70.85 -120.33 89.80
C LEU A 665 -69.76 -120.25 90.93
N ASP A 666 -69.66 -119.30 91.87
CA ASP A 666 -70.41 -118.08 92.24
C ASP A 666 -69.59 -117.15 93.18
N GLU A 667 -69.61 -115.84 92.84
CA GLU A 667 -69.69 -114.60 93.69
C GLU A 667 -68.65 -114.33 94.82
N LEU A 668 -68.02 -113.16 94.99
CA LEU A 668 -68.30 -111.79 94.52
C LEU A 668 -67.04 -110.93 94.79
N LEU A 669 -66.50 -110.16 93.85
CA LEU A 669 -66.54 -110.37 92.40
C LEU A 669 -65.22 -111.03 91.94
N ALA A 670 -64.55 -111.63 92.93
CA ALA A 670 -63.10 -111.77 93.06
C ALA A 670 -62.52 -112.99 92.35
N ALA A 671 -61.75 -112.69 91.29
CA ALA A 671 -60.30 -112.85 91.21
C ALA A 671 -59.74 -111.80 90.24
#